data_AF-A0A137QAT4-F1
#
_entry.id   AF-A0A137QAT4-F1
#
_cell.length_a   1.000
_cell.length_b   1.000
_cell.length_c   1.000
_cell.angle_alpha   90.00
_cell.angle_beta   90.00
_cell.angle_gamma   90.00
#
_symmetry.space_group_name_H-M   'P 1'
#
loop_
_entity.id
_entity.type
_entity.pdbx_description
1 polymer ?
#
loop_
_entity_poly.entity_id
_entity_poly.type
_entity_poly.pdbx_seq_one_letter_code
_entity_poly.pdbx_strand_id
1 'polypeptide(L)'
;MVAFNKFFTSVLLAITYAGVTSAAPWPSTSKHATHRVRQTFGPGIDHPLQKRADEDLRQSAISFVANKLSIDPSTVNLRTQAETETVTHAFLTQQHEGIPFANAVANVAFKDNKIVSFGSSFVKPTSIASSTPSISVEQAIASAEKTLDGKFNNHPATLEFLAKEDNSVALTHVVQIENDETGAWFEAFVDAHSGEVLSVTDFVTKASYRVLPITSEILTQGFQTLTDPQDTTASPDGWHNTGSGATTDTSGNNVITFKGSQTSTTQESGSGDVFVFTQNPNQAPTVQANLDAARTNAFYLVNSVHDFTYRYGFTEATFNFQQNNFGKGGAQNDRVTVSVQDSSGINNADFATPADGQSGRMRMFLWDETNPDRDGALENDIVVHENTHGVTNRMTGGGTGRCLQTTEAGGMGEGWSDTMADWTEKTSSAVPDYVMGQYVINDPAGIRTHPYSTSSSVNPLTYASLQSLNEVHDIGETCRTTLPTMVAFNKFFTSVLLAITYAGVTSAAPWPSTSKHATHRVRQVTRDLQIETFHPESTFETFGPGIDHPLQKRADEDLRQSAISFVANKLSIDPSTVNLRTQAEIETVTHAFLTQQHEGIPFANAVANVAFKDNKIVSFGSSFVKPTSIASSTPSISAEQAIASAEKTLDGKFNNHPATLEFLAKEDNSVALTHVVQIENDETGAWFEAFVDAHSGEVLSVTDFVTKASYRVLPITSEILTQGFQTLTDPQDTTASPDGWHNTGSGATTDTSGNNVITFKGSQTSTTQESGSGDVFVFTQNPNQAPTVQANLDAARTNAFYLVNSVHDFTYRYGFTEATFNFQQNNFGKGGAQNDRVTVSVQDSSGINNADFATPADGQSGRMRMFLWDETNPDRDGALENDIVVHENTHGVTNRMTGGGTGRCLQTTEAGGMGEGWSDTMADWTEKTSSAVPDYVMGQYVINDPAGIRTHPYSTSSSVNPLTYASLQSLNEVHDIGEVWANTLHNVYAALVSAHGWSATSRTNPNGTEGNIVFLHLFLDALLLQPCNPTFLTARSAWIQADQNRFGGANSCTLWRTFASKGLGVNAANHRNDATVPSGC
;
A
#
# COMPACT_ATOMS: atom_id res chain seq x y z
N MET A 1 20.68 26.51 24.56
CA MET A 1 19.29 26.82 24.98
C MET A 1 18.88 28.30 24.87
N VAL A 2 19.56 29.30 25.44
CA VAL A 2 19.02 30.70 25.45
C VAL A 2 18.92 31.37 24.06
N ALA A 3 19.74 30.98 23.08
CA ALA A 3 19.65 31.51 21.71
C ALA A 3 18.46 30.97 20.88
N PHE A 4 17.92 29.81 21.24
CA PHE A 4 16.94 29.07 20.43
C PHE A 4 15.57 29.76 20.38
N ASN A 5 15.21 30.45 21.46
CA ASN A 5 13.83 30.91 21.72
C ASN A 5 13.53 32.33 21.18
N LYS A 6 14.19 32.75 20.09
CA LYS A 6 14.02 34.10 19.49
C LYS A 6 13.68 34.13 18.00
N PHE A 7 13.80 33.02 17.28
CA PHE A 7 13.51 32.99 15.85
C PHE A 7 12.02 32.68 15.58
N PHE A 8 11.49 31.63 16.22
CA PHE A 8 10.12 31.12 16.03
C PHE A 8 8.99 32.14 16.24
N THR A 9 9.17 33.14 17.11
CA THR A 9 8.13 34.12 17.44
C THR A 9 7.78 35.09 16.30
N SER A 10 8.57 35.11 15.22
CA SER A 10 8.47 36.14 14.17
C SER A 10 7.64 35.74 12.95
N VAL A 11 7.36 34.44 12.75
CA VAL A 11 6.75 33.91 11.51
C VAL A 11 5.23 33.74 11.62
N LEU A 12 4.71 33.50 12.82
CA LEU A 12 3.35 32.98 13.03
C LEU A 12 2.20 34.00 12.96
N LEU A 13 2.46 35.27 12.60
CA LEU A 13 1.51 36.39 12.81
C LEU A 13 0.83 36.91 11.53
N ALA A 14 0.90 36.18 10.41
CA ALA A 14 0.62 36.73 9.07
C ALA A 14 -0.68 36.26 8.38
N ILE A 15 -1.33 35.16 8.81
CA ILE A 15 -2.39 34.50 8.02
C ILE A 15 -3.66 34.22 8.85
N THR A 16 -4.55 35.21 8.94
CA THR A 16 -5.97 35.02 9.31
C THR A 16 -6.81 36.21 8.81
N TYR A 17 -7.65 36.05 7.78
CA TYR A 17 -8.94 36.78 7.58
C TYR A 17 -9.72 36.29 6.35
N ALA A 18 -11.06 36.40 6.42
CA ALA A 18 -12.09 36.10 5.40
C ALA A 18 -12.28 34.60 5.04
N GLY A 19 -13.47 34.12 4.67
CA GLY A 19 -14.81 34.77 4.70
C GLY A 19 -15.83 34.07 3.79
N VAL A 20 -16.96 33.59 4.33
CA VAL A 20 -17.91 32.69 3.62
C VAL A 20 -19.21 33.38 3.21
N THR A 21 -19.74 33.06 2.02
CA THR A 21 -21.12 33.36 1.57
C THR A 21 -21.70 32.19 0.76
N SER A 22 -23.01 31.95 0.85
CA SER A 22 -23.69 30.73 0.37
C SER A 22 -24.32 30.81 -1.03
N ALA A 23 -24.47 29.64 -1.67
CA ALA A 23 -25.25 29.41 -2.89
C ALA A 23 -26.53 28.55 -2.61
N ALA A 24 -27.37 28.33 -3.62
CA ALA A 24 -28.71 27.71 -3.49
C ALA A 24 -28.89 26.47 -4.40
N PRO A 25 -29.81 25.54 -4.07
CA PRO A 25 -29.94 24.24 -4.76
C PRO A 25 -30.67 24.29 -6.11
N TRP A 26 -30.40 23.29 -6.96
CA TRP A 26 -30.94 23.12 -8.31
C TRP A 26 -32.04 22.04 -8.41
N PRO A 27 -32.81 21.94 -9.53
CA PRO A 27 -33.97 21.03 -9.65
C PRO A 27 -33.64 19.55 -9.92
N SER A 28 -34.65 18.69 -9.69
CA SER A 28 -34.60 17.21 -9.78
C SER A 28 -34.66 16.61 -11.19
N THR A 29 -34.21 15.35 -11.32
CA THR A 29 -34.15 14.54 -12.56
C THR A 29 -35.49 14.02 -13.10
N SER A 30 -35.51 13.65 -14.39
CA SER A 30 -36.68 13.29 -15.23
C SER A 30 -37.00 11.78 -15.30
N LYS A 31 -38.24 11.42 -15.67
CA LYS A 31 -38.75 10.02 -15.67
C LYS A 31 -38.97 9.47 -17.09
N HIS A 32 -37.87 9.06 -17.73
CA HIS A 32 -37.88 8.58 -19.13
C HIS A 32 -38.66 7.27 -19.34
N ALA A 33 -39.57 7.26 -20.32
CA ALA A 33 -40.34 6.09 -20.73
C ALA A 33 -39.48 5.12 -21.58
N THR A 34 -39.53 3.84 -21.26
CA THR A 34 -38.78 2.77 -21.96
C THR A 34 -39.63 1.51 -22.10
N HIS A 35 -39.69 0.93 -23.30
CA HIS A 35 -40.48 -0.28 -23.58
C HIS A 35 -39.72 -1.55 -23.13
N ARG A 36 -39.68 -1.77 -21.81
CA ARG A 36 -38.96 -2.87 -21.17
C ARG A 36 -39.58 -4.22 -21.53
N VAL A 37 -38.92 -4.97 -22.41
CA VAL A 37 -39.27 -6.36 -22.76
C VAL A 37 -38.27 -7.30 -22.12
N ARG A 38 -38.75 -8.39 -21.52
CA ARG A 38 -37.91 -9.40 -20.85
C ARG A 38 -38.45 -10.80 -21.05
N GLN A 39 -37.57 -11.78 -21.28
CA GLN A 39 -37.94 -13.20 -21.23
C GLN A 39 -36.76 -14.08 -20.78
N THR A 40 -37.09 -15.12 -20.01
CA THR A 40 -36.21 -16.21 -19.55
C THR A 40 -36.65 -17.51 -20.22
N PHE A 41 -35.68 -18.36 -20.59
CA PHE A 41 -35.93 -19.56 -21.42
C PHE A 41 -35.54 -20.89 -20.76
N GLY A 42 -35.19 -20.89 -19.47
CA GLY A 42 -34.82 -22.13 -18.76
C GLY A 42 -33.53 -22.73 -19.34
N PRO A 43 -33.55 -23.96 -19.92
CA PRO A 43 -32.40 -24.58 -20.60
C PRO A 43 -32.10 -23.99 -22.00
N GLY A 44 -32.77 -22.90 -22.38
CA GLY A 44 -32.47 -22.11 -23.58
C GLY A 44 -33.20 -22.56 -24.86
N ILE A 45 -33.33 -21.63 -25.80
CA ILE A 45 -33.95 -21.84 -27.12
C ILE A 45 -32.95 -21.70 -28.27
N ASP A 46 -33.19 -22.45 -29.34
CA ASP A 46 -32.37 -22.42 -30.56
C ASP A 46 -32.48 -21.07 -31.29
N HIS A 47 -31.35 -20.48 -31.70
CA HIS A 47 -31.33 -19.20 -32.40
C HIS A 47 -31.56 -19.37 -33.93
N PRO A 48 -32.04 -18.33 -34.65
CA PRO A 48 -32.49 -18.48 -36.05
C PRO A 48 -31.44 -18.98 -37.07
N LEU A 49 -30.13 -18.91 -36.74
CA LEU A 49 -29.03 -19.21 -37.67
C LEU A 49 -28.33 -20.57 -37.44
N GLN A 50 -28.84 -21.42 -36.53
CA GLN A 50 -28.23 -22.67 -36.01
C GLN A 50 -28.04 -23.83 -37.02
N LYS A 51 -27.90 -23.53 -38.32
CA LYS A 51 -27.77 -24.50 -39.43
C LYS A 51 -26.78 -24.03 -40.50
N ARG A 52 -25.85 -23.14 -40.14
CA ARG A 52 -24.78 -22.63 -41.00
C ARG A 52 -23.42 -23.09 -40.45
N ALA A 53 -22.41 -23.17 -41.30
CA ALA A 53 -21.06 -23.62 -40.90
C ALA A 53 -20.17 -22.45 -40.44
N ASP A 54 -20.72 -21.24 -40.53
CA ASP A 54 -20.18 -19.92 -40.31
C ASP A 54 -21.05 -19.21 -39.26
N GLU A 55 -20.93 -19.62 -37.99
CA GLU A 55 -21.69 -19.05 -36.87
C GLU A 55 -21.10 -17.71 -36.42
N ASP A 56 -21.74 -16.61 -36.81
CA ASP A 56 -21.46 -15.26 -36.30
C ASP A 56 -22.46 -14.87 -35.19
N LEU A 57 -21.99 -14.83 -33.94
CA LEU A 57 -22.77 -14.47 -32.77
C LEU A 57 -23.37 -13.05 -32.88
N ARG A 58 -22.70 -12.12 -33.57
CA ARG A 58 -23.19 -10.77 -33.86
C ARG A 58 -24.49 -10.82 -34.66
N GLN A 59 -24.53 -11.61 -35.73
CA GLN A 59 -25.71 -11.75 -36.57
C GLN A 59 -26.83 -12.52 -35.87
N SER A 60 -26.50 -13.52 -35.05
CA SER A 60 -27.49 -14.24 -34.24
C SER A 60 -28.15 -13.33 -33.20
N ALA A 61 -27.39 -12.48 -32.50
CA ALA A 61 -27.91 -11.52 -31.54
C ALA A 61 -28.79 -10.45 -32.21
N ILE A 62 -28.29 -9.79 -33.26
CA ILE A 62 -29.04 -8.78 -34.03
C ILE A 62 -30.33 -9.37 -34.59
N SER A 63 -30.26 -10.55 -35.24
CA SER A 63 -31.43 -11.22 -35.81
C SER A 63 -32.45 -11.60 -34.75
N PHE A 64 -32.01 -12.05 -33.57
CA PHE A 64 -32.93 -12.38 -32.48
C PHE A 64 -33.63 -11.12 -31.95
N VAL A 65 -32.90 -10.06 -31.58
CA VAL A 65 -33.51 -8.84 -31.01
C VAL A 65 -34.47 -8.16 -31.99
N ALA A 66 -34.09 -8.06 -33.26
CA ALA A 66 -34.92 -7.45 -34.29
C ALA A 66 -36.26 -8.20 -34.49
N ASN A 67 -36.21 -9.54 -34.58
CA ASN A 67 -37.42 -10.37 -34.64
C ASN A 67 -38.23 -10.31 -33.32
N LYS A 68 -37.56 -10.26 -32.17
CA LYS A 68 -38.20 -10.31 -30.85
C LYS A 68 -38.96 -9.03 -30.50
N LEU A 69 -38.47 -7.87 -30.95
CA LEU A 69 -39.09 -6.55 -30.76
C LEU A 69 -39.95 -6.11 -31.96
N SER A 70 -39.91 -6.85 -33.08
CA SER A 70 -40.52 -6.48 -34.36
C SER A 70 -40.08 -5.10 -34.84
N ILE A 71 -38.76 -4.94 -34.99
CA ILE A 71 -38.05 -3.76 -35.49
C ILE A 71 -37.11 -4.13 -36.64
N ASP A 72 -36.64 -3.15 -37.40
CA ASP A 72 -35.73 -3.37 -38.52
C ASP A 72 -34.30 -3.72 -38.02
N PRO A 73 -33.67 -4.83 -38.46
CA PRO A 73 -32.32 -5.19 -38.05
C PRO A 73 -31.26 -4.10 -38.28
N SER A 74 -31.44 -3.21 -39.25
CA SER A 74 -30.51 -2.09 -39.50
C SER A 74 -30.52 -1.02 -38.40
N THR A 75 -31.59 -0.96 -37.59
CA THR A 75 -31.67 -0.09 -36.41
C THR A 75 -30.99 -0.67 -35.17
N VAL A 76 -30.39 -1.85 -35.28
CA VAL A 76 -29.76 -2.60 -34.19
C VAL A 76 -28.29 -2.84 -34.50
N ASN A 77 -27.39 -2.31 -33.67
CA ASN A 77 -25.95 -2.55 -33.77
C ASN A 77 -25.47 -3.35 -32.56
N LEU A 78 -24.58 -4.32 -32.74
CA LEU A 78 -23.83 -4.89 -31.61
C LEU A 78 -22.76 -3.88 -31.20
N ARG A 79 -22.87 -3.33 -29.98
CA ARG A 79 -21.89 -2.42 -29.36
C ARG A 79 -20.68 -3.20 -28.88
N THR A 80 -20.91 -4.27 -28.10
CA THR A 80 -19.87 -5.10 -27.51
C THR A 80 -20.41 -6.49 -27.14
N GLN A 81 -19.53 -7.42 -26.79
CA GLN A 81 -19.87 -8.72 -26.24
C GLN A 81 -18.94 -9.03 -25.06
N ALA A 82 -19.43 -9.77 -24.08
CA ALA A 82 -18.70 -10.20 -22.90
C ALA A 82 -18.84 -11.71 -22.72
N GLU A 83 -17.78 -12.40 -22.31
CA GLU A 83 -17.81 -13.83 -22.00
C GLU A 83 -17.60 -14.04 -20.50
N THR A 84 -18.44 -14.88 -19.90
CA THR A 84 -18.33 -15.34 -18.52
C THR A 84 -18.14 -16.86 -18.51
N GLU A 85 -17.79 -17.43 -17.35
CA GLU A 85 -17.64 -18.88 -17.16
C GLU A 85 -18.87 -19.71 -17.59
N THR A 86 -20.07 -19.11 -17.60
CA THR A 86 -21.33 -19.85 -17.80
C THR A 86 -22.14 -19.40 -19.01
N VAL A 87 -21.94 -18.16 -19.50
CA VAL A 87 -22.72 -17.54 -20.59
C VAL A 87 -21.93 -16.47 -21.36
N THR A 88 -22.19 -16.34 -22.67
CA THR A 88 -21.75 -15.21 -23.50
C THR A 88 -22.88 -14.17 -23.56
N HIS A 89 -22.60 -12.91 -23.23
CA HIS A 89 -23.52 -11.78 -23.35
C HIS A 89 -23.23 -10.96 -24.60
N ALA A 90 -24.25 -10.70 -25.42
CA ALA A 90 -24.20 -9.73 -26.50
C ALA A 90 -24.94 -8.45 -26.07
N PHE A 91 -24.27 -7.29 -26.17
CA PHE A 91 -24.82 -5.98 -25.83
C PHE A 91 -25.00 -5.13 -27.09
N LEU A 92 -26.24 -4.74 -27.36
CA LEU A 92 -26.66 -4.08 -28.59
C LEU A 92 -27.18 -2.67 -28.29
N THR A 93 -26.87 -1.71 -29.17
CA THR A 93 -27.42 -0.35 -29.16
C THR A 93 -28.45 -0.15 -30.27
N GLN A 94 -29.38 0.76 -30.04
CA GLN A 94 -30.30 1.25 -31.06
C GLN A 94 -29.67 2.42 -31.82
N GLN A 95 -29.97 2.52 -33.12
CA GLN A 95 -29.51 3.60 -33.99
C GLN A 95 -30.58 4.00 -35.03
N HIS A 96 -30.53 5.23 -35.51
CA HIS A 96 -31.33 5.71 -36.64
C HIS A 96 -30.44 6.52 -37.59
N GLU A 97 -30.46 6.19 -38.88
CA GLU A 97 -29.62 6.81 -39.92
C GLU A 97 -28.09 6.84 -39.61
N GLY A 98 -27.63 5.93 -38.75
CA GLY A 98 -26.23 5.84 -38.29
C GLY A 98 -25.92 6.64 -37.02
N ILE A 99 -26.86 7.43 -36.50
CA ILE A 99 -26.74 8.15 -35.24
C ILE A 99 -27.23 7.23 -34.09
N PRO A 100 -26.45 7.04 -33.01
CA PRO A 100 -26.83 6.18 -31.89
C PRO A 100 -27.93 6.84 -31.03
N PHE A 101 -28.80 6.02 -30.45
CA PHE A 101 -29.72 6.45 -29.40
C PHE A 101 -29.03 6.45 -28.04
N ALA A 102 -29.12 7.56 -27.34
CA ALA A 102 -28.73 7.67 -25.93
C ALA A 102 -29.55 6.65 -25.10
N ASN A 103 -28.85 5.86 -24.27
CA ASN A 103 -29.45 5.00 -23.23
C ASN A 103 -30.29 3.80 -23.73
N ALA A 104 -30.44 3.62 -25.05
CA ALA A 104 -31.24 2.56 -25.65
C ALA A 104 -30.39 1.31 -25.94
N VAL A 105 -30.43 0.33 -25.04
CA VAL A 105 -29.61 -0.90 -25.09
C VAL A 105 -30.43 -2.19 -25.01
N ALA A 106 -29.84 -3.31 -25.43
CA ALA A 106 -30.39 -4.66 -25.29
C ALA A 106 -29.30 -5.66 -24.91
N ASN A 107 -29.64 -6.64 -24.08
CA ASN A 107 -28.77 -7.75 -23.68
C ASN A 107 -29.38 -9.10 -24.07
N VAL A 108 -28.57 -9.96 -24.69
CA VAL A 108 -28.91 -11.37 -25.02
C VAL A 108 -27.83 -12.27 -24.42
N ALA A 109 -28.21 -13.25 -23.59
CA ALA A 109 -27.27 -14.22 -23.05
C ALA A 109 -27.39 -15.57 -23.76
N PHE A 110 -26.24 -16.15 -24.14
CA PHE A 110 -26.10 -17.42 -24.82
C PHE A 110 -25.42 -18.47 -23.91
N LYS A 111 -25.92 -19.70 -23.92
CA LYS A 111 -25.27 -20.90 -23.34
C LYS A 111 -25.41 -22.06 -24.31
N ASP A 112 -24.36 -22.85 -24.54
CA ASP A 112 -24.40 -24.04 -25.40
C ASP A 112 -25.04 -23.80 -26.80
N ASN A 113 -24.69 -22.67 -27.44
CA ASN A 113 -25.29 -22.14 -28.69
C ASN A 113 -26.83 -21.95 -28.67
N LYS A 114 -27.39 -21.66 -27.49
CA LYS A 114 -28.82 -21.34 -27.26
C LYS A 114 -29.00 -20.05 -26.49
N ILE A 115 -30.09 -19.34 -26.73
CA ILE A 115 -30.45 -18.11 -26.01
C ILE A 115 -31.17 -18.50 -24.71
N VAL A 116 -30.60 -18.11 -23.56
CA VAL A 116 -31.15 -18.41 -22.22
C VAL A 116 -31.92 -17.23 -21.60
N SER A 117 -31.55 -15.99 -21.96
CA SER A 117 -32.26 -14.78 -21.50
C SER A 117 -32.21 -13.64 -22.52
N PHE A 118 -33.14 -12.69 -22.35
CA PHE A 118 -33.21 -11.45 -23.12
C PHE A 118 -33.79 -10.30 -22.29
N GLY A 119 -33.17 -9.11 -22.40
CA GLY A 119 -33.69 -7.83 -21.93
C GLY A 119 -33.45 -6.70 -22.93
N SER A 120 -34.26 -5.64 -22.88
CA SER A 120 -34.04 -4.43 -23.68
C SER A 120 -34.76 -3.19 -23.14
N SER A 121 -34.11 -2.02 -23.29
CA SER A 121 -34.69 -0.67 -23.14
C SER A 121 -34.94 0.04 -24.47
N PHE A 122 -34.79 -0.64 -25.62
CA PHE A 122 -34.97 -0.05 -26.95
C PHE A 122 -36.30 0.69 -27.07
N VAL A 123 -36.23 1.90 -27.60
CA VAL A 123 -37.36 2.81 -27.76
C VAL A 123 -38.14 2.41 -29.02
N LYS A 124 -39.46 2.45 -28.95
CA LYS A 124 -40.32 2.38 -30.14
C LYS A 124 -40.91 3.77 -30.37
N PRO A 125 -40.16 4.69 -30.99
CA PRO A 125 -40.46 6.11 -30.94
C PRO A 125 -41.78 6.43 -31.65
N THR A 126 -42.53 7.38 -31.08
CA THR A 126 -43.75 7.95 -31.69
C THR A 126 -43.39 8.93 -32.81
N SER A 127 -42.25 9.63 -32.66
CA SER A 127 -41.58 10.43 -33.67
C SER A 127 -40.07 10.48 -33.37
N ILE A 128 -39.26 10.73 -34.41
CA ILE A 128 -37.82 11.00 -34.30
C ILE A 128 -37.58 12.37 -34.92
N ALA A 129 -36.76 13.21 -34.29
CA ALA A 129 -36.33 14.49 -34.82
C ALA A 129 -35.44 14.32 -36.07
N SER A 130 -35.20 15.43 -36.77
CA SER A 130 -34.31 15.46 -37.93
C SER A 130 -32.89 15.06 -37.54
N SER A 131 -32.32 14.06 -38.21
CA SER A 131 -30.91 13.66 -38.12
C SER A 131 -29.94 14.77 -38.57
N THR A 132 -30.43 15.80 -39.25
CA THR A 132 -29.69 17.02 -39.56
C THR A 132 -29.96 18.09 -38.49
N PRO A 133 -28.94 18.56 -37.73
CA PRO A 133 -29.05 19.67 -36.78
C PRO A 133 -29.60 20.95 -37.42
N SER A 134 -30.24 21.80 -36.61
CA SER A 134 -30.67 23.15 -37.00
C SER A 134 -29.90 24.27 -36.31
N ILE A 135 -29.14 23.95 -35.25
CA ILE A 135 -28.07 24.78 -34.70
C ILE A 135 -26.70 24.15 -34.91
N SER A 136 -25.67 24.97 -35.04
CA SER A 136 -24.27 24.50 -35.14
C SER A 136 -23.71 24.09 -33.77
N VAL A 137 -22.59 23.36 -33.79
CA VAL A 137 -21.93 22.91 -32.55
C VAL A 137 -21.46 24.09 -31.70
N GLU A 138 -21.02 25.18 -32.32
CA GLU A 138 -20.59 26.41 -31.63
C GLU A 138 -21.76 27.10 -30.91
N GLN A 139 -22.99 26.97 -31.43
CA GLN A 139 -24.20 27.47 -30.77
C GLN A 139 -24.62 26.58 -29.59
N ALA A 140 -24.41 25.26 -29.70
CA ALA A 140 -24.61 24.33 -28.58
C ALA A 140 -23.59 24.56 -27.46
N ILE A 141 -22.31 24.71 -27.82
CA ILE A 141 -21.21 25.11 -26.93
C ILE A 141 -21.56 26.39 -26.18
N ALA A 142 -21.93 27.47 -26.88
CA ALA A 142 -22.28 28.74 -26.25
C ALA A 142 -23.50 28.66 -25.31
N SER A 143 -24.40 27.68 -25.54
CA SER A 143 -25.53 27.42 -24.64
C SER A 143 -25.09 26.63 -23.40
N ALA A 144 -24.20 25.65 -23.55
CA ALA A 144 -23.64 24.88 -22.45
C ALA A 144 -22.71 25.73 -21.56
N GLU A 145 -21.74 26.48 -22.13
CA GLU A 145 -20.86 27.41 -21.39
C GLU A 145 -21.65 28.36 -20.49
N LYS A 146 -22.74 28.93 -21.02
CA LYS A 146 -23.61 29.87 -20.33
C LYS A 146 -24.47 29.21 -19.24
N THR A 147 -24.80 27.93 -19.39
CA THR A 147 -25.69 27.20 -18.47
C THR A 147 -24.93 26.57 -17.31
N LEU A 148 -23.67 26.20 -17.54
CA LEU A 148 -22.79 25.49 -16.59
C LEU A 148 -21.66 26.36 -16.03
N ASP A 149 -21.67 27.66 -16.38
CA ASP A 149 -20.72 28.68 -15.95
C ASP A 149 -19.25 28.28 -16.17
N GLY A 150 -18.88 27.99 -17.42
CA GLY A 150 -17.54 27.52 -17.78
C GLY A 150 -17.15 27.77 -19.24
N LYS A 151 -16.10 27.11 -19.72
CA LYS A 151 -15.47 27.26 -21.04
C LYS A 151 -15.35 25.92 -21.74
N PHE A 152 -15.58 25.88 -23.05
CA PHE A 152 -15.46 24.63 -23.81
C PHE A 152 -14.00 24.16 -23.87
N ASN A 153 -13.74 22.96 -23.32
CA ASN A 153 -12.39 22.41 -23.15
C ASN A 153 -11.72 21.94 -24.46
N ASN A 154 -12.42 22.04 -25.60
CA ASN A 154 -12.03 21.56 -26.93
C ASN A 154 -12.12 20.03 -27.14
N HIS A 155 -12.77 19.29 -26.24
CA HIS A 155 -13.10 17.88 -26.49
C HIS A 155 -14.02 17.74 -27.72
N PRO A 156 -13.81 16.73 -28.60
CA PRO A 156 -14.67 16.50 -29.75
C PRO A 156 -16.15 16.35 -29.36
N ALA A 157 -17.01 17.15 -30.00
CA ALA A 157 -18.45 17.05 -29.81
C ALA A 157 -19.05 15.91 -30.63
N THR A 158 -20.10 15.27 -30.11
CA THR A 158 -20.80 14.16 -30.79
C THR A 158 -22.28 14.48 -31.03
N LEU A 159 -22.96 13.63 -31.80
CA LEU A 159 -24.42 13.66 -31.98
C LEU A 159 -25.03 12.36 -31.46
N GLU A 160 -25.96 12.46 -30.51
CA GLU A 160 -26.77 11.35 -29.98
C GLU A 160 -28.28 11.65 -30.17
N PHE A 161 -29.10 10.60 -30.23
CA PHE A 161 -30.57 10.69 -30.22
C PHE A 161 -31.11 10.45 -28.81
N LEU A 162 -31.62 11.49 -28.14
CA LEU A 162 -32.12 11.44 -26.77
C LEU A 162 -33.66 11.30 -26.71
N ALA A 163 -34.15 10.25 -26.04
CA ALA A 163 -35.57 9.95 -25.92
C ALA A 163 -36.26 10.78 -24.80
N LYS A 164 -37.33 11.49 -25.17
CA LYS A 164 -38.15 12.33 -24.28
C LYS A 164 -39.31 11.53 -23.66
N GLU A 165 -39.93 12.05 -22.59
CA GLU A 165 -40.94 11.33 -21.80
C GLU A 165 -42.20 10.92 -22.60
N ASP A 166 -42.50 11.61 -23.69
CA ASP A 166 -43.62 11.32 -24.61
C ASP A 166 -43.28 10.24 -25.68
N ASN A 167 -42.09 9.63 -25.61
CA ASN A 167 -41.49 8.73 -26.60
C ASN A 167 -41.20 9.38 -27.96
N SER A 168 -41.18 10.73 -28.04
CA SER A 168 -40.45 11.42 -29.10
C SER A 168 -38.94 11.38 -28.82
N VAL A 169 -38.12 11.69 -29.82
CA VAL A 169 -36.66 11.63 -29.71
C VAL A 169 -36.07 12.90 -30.31
N ALA A 170 -35.27 13.64 -29.55
CA ALA A 170 -34.48 14.76 -30.10
C ALA A 170 -33.10 14.30 -30.54
N LEU A 171 -32.55 14.99 -31.53
CA LEU A 171 -31.11 14.98 -31.78
C LEU A 171 -30.43 15.94 -30.78
N THR A 172 -29.30 15.56 -30.20
CA THR A 172 -28.52 16.40 -29.28
C THR A 172 -27.04 16.45 -29.67
N HIS A 173 -26.45 17.65 -29.65
CA HIS A 173 -24.99 17.83 -29.59
C HIS A 173 -24.51 17.51 -28.16
N VAL A 174 -23.45 16.73 -28.01
CA VAL A 174 -22.79 16.47 -26.72
C VAL A 174 -21.46 17.22 -26.68
N VAL A 175 -21.19 18.00 -25.63
CA VAL A 175 -20.05 18.95 -25.52
C VAL A 175 -19.48 18.96 -24.09
N GLN A 176 -18.23 19.37 -23.88
CA GLN A 176 -17.61 19.44 -22.54
C GLN A 176 -17.16 20.85 -22.14
N ILE A 177 -17.35 21.21 -20.86
CA ILE A 177 -17.26 22.56 -20.32
C ILE A 177 -16.44 22.57 -19.02
N GLU A 178 -15.28 23.21 -19.01
CA GLU A 178 -14.33 23.30 -17.89
C GLU A 178 -14.34 24.71 -17.25
N ASN A 179 -14.14 24.80 -15.94
CA ASN A 179 -14.10 26.06 -15.19
C ASN A 179 -12.79 26.15 -14.39
N ASP A 180 -11.83 26.90 -14.95
CA ASP A 180 -10.50 27.17 -14.39
C ASP A 180 -10.51 27.79 -12.98
N GLU A 181 -11.60 28.47 -12.58
CA GLU A 181 -11.71 29.13 -11.27
C GLU A 181 -12.18 28.18 -10.15
N THR A 182 -12.79 27.04 -10.51
CA THR A 182 -13.39 26.08 -9.57
C THR A 182 -12.80 24.67 -9.66
N GLY A 183 -12.14 24.32 -10.76
CA GLY A 183 -11.69 22.94 -11.01
C GLY A 183 -12.83 21.97 -11.34
N ALA A 184 -13.95 22.47 -11.85
CA ALA A 184 -15.04 21.65 -12.36
C ALA A 184 -14.89 21.43 -13.88
N TRP A 185 -15.22 20.24 -14.39
CA TRP A 185 -15.08 19.89 -15.81
C TRP A 185 -16.21 18.98 -16.29
N PHE A 186 -17.27 19.60 -16.82
CA PHE A 186 -18.53 18.97 -17.19
C PHE A 186 -18.54 18.36 -18.60
N GLU A 187 -19.44 17.39 -18.84
CA GLU A 187 -19.99 17.01 -20.15
C GLU A 187 -21.47 17.41 -20.20
N ALA A 188 -22.04 17.74 -21.36
CA ALA A 188 -23.39 18.30 -21.48
C ALA A 188 -24.11 17.93 -22.79
N PHE A 189 -25.40 17.60 -22.69
CA PHE A 189 -26.28 17.25 -23.83
C PHE A 189 -27.15 18.46 -24.21
N VAL A 190 -27.13 18.90 -25.48
CA VAL A 190 -27.81 20.12 -25.94
C VAL A 190 -28.68 19.82 -27.17
N ASP A 191 -29.97 20.14 -27.13
CA ASP A 191 -30.92 19.90 -28.23
C ASP A 191 -30.43 20.57 -29.52
N ALA A 192 -30.20 19.77 -30.55
CA ALA A 192 -29.58 20.18 -31.81
C ALA A 192 -30.50 21.02 -32.71
N HIS A 193 -31.72 21.33 -32.26
CA HIS A 193 -32.64 22.25 -32.92
C HIS A 193 -32.97 23.50 -32.09
N SER A 194 -33.07 23.40 -30.76
CA SER A 194 -33.41 24.54 -29.89
C SER A 194 -32.21 25.21 -29.19
N GLY A 195 -31.10 24.49 -28.98
CA GLY A 195 -29.98 24.96 -28.13
C GLY A 195 -30.24 24.83 -26.62
N GLU A 196 -31.28 24.10 -26.22
CA GLU A 196 -31.63 23.84 -24.82
C GLU A 196 -30.75 22.73 -24.22
N VAL A 197 -30.15 22.95 -23.05
CA VAL A 197 -29.37 21.92 -22.33
C VAL A 197 -30.30 20.94 -21.64
N LEU A 198 -30.05 19.63 -21.82
CA LEU A 198 -30.91 18.53 -21.38
C LEU A 198 -30.27 17.58 -20.33
N SER A 199 -28.93 17.52 -20.13
CA SER A 199 -28.22 16.63 -19.12
C SER A 199 -26.69 16.95 -18.95
N VAL A 200 -25.97 16.52 -17.85
CA VAL A 200 -24.58 16.98 -17.44
C VAL A 200 -23.62 15.97 -16.62
N THR A 201 -22.24 16.15 -16.48
CA THR A 201 -21.12 15.35 -15.76
C THR A 201 -19.93 16.21 -15.08
N ASP A 202 -18.76 15.78 -14.47
CA ASP A 202 -17.66 16.64 -13.76
C ASP A 202 -16.24 16.04 -13.19
N PHE A 203 -14.96 16.67 -13.22
CA PHE A 203 -13.65 16.35 -12.40
C PHE A 203 -12.19 17.08 -12.61
N VAL A 204 -11.25 17.38 -11.59
CA VAL A 204 -9.78 17.96 -11.67
C VAL A 204 -8.70 17.67 -10.47
N THR A 205 -7.35 18.07 -10.46
CA THR A 205 -6.16 17.74 -9.50
C THR A 205 -4.92 18.76 -9.23
N LYS A 206 -3.97 18.60 -8.20
CA LYS A 206 -2.54 19.21 -7.98
C LYS A 206 -1.54 18.73 -6.78
N ALA A 207 -0.17 18.75 -6.91
CA ALA A 207 1.03 18.10 -6.16
C ALA A 207 1.71 18.49 -4.76
N SER A 208 2.59 17.60 -4.12
CA SER A 208 3.65 17.78 -3.02
C SER A 208 4.44 16.48 -2.57
N TYR A 209 5.25 16.42 -1.46
CA TYR A 209 5.50 15.16 -0.66
C TYR A 209 4.64 15.15 0.61
N ARG A 210 4.46 14.00 1.27
CA ARG A 210 3.90 13.93 2.64
C ARG A 210 4.46 12.70 3.38
N VAL A 211 4.85 12.81 4.65
CA VAL A 211 5.75 11.82 5.30
C VAL A 211 5.61 11.85 6.83
N LEU A 212 6.14 10.86 7.55
CA LEU A 212 6.38 10.94 9.00
C LEU A 212 7.55 11.92 9.14
N PRO A 213 7.40 13.07 9.80
CA PRO A 213 8.56 13.86 10.16
C PRO A 213 9.52 12.99 10.97
N ILE A 214 10.82 13.01 10.65
CA ILE A 214 11.85 12.21 11.34
C ILE A 214 11.87 12.39 12.87
N THR A 215 11.26 13.46 13.40
CA THR A 215 11.03 13.68 14.84
C THR A 215 9.75 13.01 15.38
N SER A 216 9.37 11.87 14.81
CA SER A 216 8.18 11.11 15.15
C SER A 216 8.59 9.65 15.25
N GLU A 217 8.22 8.99 16.34
CA GLU A 217 8.60 7.61 16.71
C GLU A 217 7.59 6.64 16.07
N ILE A 218 6.55 6.29 16.83
CA ILE A 218 5.40 5.56 16.35
C ILE A 218 4.42 6.47 15.61
N LEU A 219 3.64 5.86 14.72
CA LEU A 219 2.89 6.62 13.74
C LEU A 219 1.75 7.50 14.24
N THR A 220 1.29 7.25 15.45
CA THR A 220 0.25 8.06 16.10
C THR A 220 0.71 9.50 16.40
N GLN A 221 1.99 9.79 16.17
CA GLN A 221 2.58 11.13 16.26
C GLN A 221 2.35 11.96 14.96
N GLY A 222 2.13 11.29 13.82
CA GLY A 222 1.31 11.81 12.72
C GLY A 222 2.03 12.43 11.51
N PHE A 223 1.35 12.36 10.37
CA PHE A 223 1.89 12.73 9.06
C PHE A 223 1.79 14.19 8.71
N GLN A 224 2.74 14.66 7.90
CA GLN A 224 2.80 16.04 7.44
C GLN A 224 3.11 16.13 5.95
N THR A 225 2.37 16.98 5.23
CA THR A 225 2.68 17.30 3.82
C THR A 225 3.89 18.22 3.79
N LEU A 226 5.04 17.67 3.43
CA LEU A 226 6.27 18.42 3.28
C LEU A 226 6.49 18.73 1.80
N THR A 227 6.20 19.95 1.37
CA THR A 227 6.66 20.43 0.07
C THR A 227 8.16 20.75 0.17
N ASP A 228 8.96 20.24 -0.76
CA ASP A 228 10.40 20.48 -0.92
C ASP A 228 11.29 20.29 0.36
N PRO A 229 11.24 19.12 1.05
CA PRO A 229 11.93 18.90 2.33
C PRO A 229 13.47 18.82 2.31
N GLN A 230 14.08 18.79 1.12
CA GLN A 230 15.49 18.44 0.88
C GLN A 230 16.55 19.48 1.34
N ASP A 231 17.67 19.04 1.93
CA ASP A 231 18.80 19.93 2.24
C ASP A 231 19.76 20.05 1.05
N THR A 232 19.62 21.14 0.29
CA THR A 232 20.46 21.44 -0.89
C THR A 232 21.95 21.66 -0.61
N THR A 233 22.43 21.51 0.64
CA THR A 233 23.87 21.42 0.96
C THR A 233 24.39 19.99 0.94
N ALA A 234 23.57 19.02 1.36
CA ALA A 234 23.89 17.60 1.37
C ALA A 234 23.44 16.90 0.07
N SER A 235 22.32 17.36 -0.50
CA SER A 235 21.69 16.89 -1.73
C SER A 235 21.57 18.03 -2.76
N PRO A 236 22.66 18.44 -3.45
CA PRO A 236 22.72 19.72 -4.18
C PRO A 236 21.78 19.84 -5.38
N ASP A 237 21.54 18.74 -6.10
CA ASP A 237 20.63 18.67 -7.26
C ASP A 237 19.19 18.27 -6.85
N GLY A 238 18.91 18.25 -5.55
CA GLY A 238 17.70 17.68 -4.97
C GLY A 238 17.75 16.16 -4.85
N TRP A 239 16.68 15.56 -4.33
CA TRP A 239 16.60 14.10 -4.13
C TRP A 239 16.27 13.34 -5.42
N HIS A 240 15.45 13.91 -6.32
CA HIS A 240 15.03 13.26 -7.59
C HIS A 240 16.01 13.52 -8.74
N ASN A 241 17.29 13.26 -8.47
CA ASN A 241 18.37 13.32 -9.44
C ASN A 241 19.47 12.35 -9.05
N THR A 242 20.00 11.60 -10.01
CA THR A 242 21.10 10.64 -9.82
C THR A 242 22.50 11.28 -9.78
N GLY A 243 22.58 12.62 -9.76
CA GLY A 243 23.80 13.37 -10.04
C GLY A 243 24.27 13.25 -11.50
N SER A 244 23.44 12.67 -12.38
CA SER A 244 23.71 12.50 -13.82
C SER A 244 22.48 12.80 -14.71
N GLY A 245 21.31 12.95 -14.09
CA GLY A 245 20.02 13.14 -14.75
C GLY A 245 18.90 13.07 -13.71
N ALA A 246 17.91 13.95 -13.88
CA ALA A 246 16.70 13.98 -13.07
C ALA A 246 15.86 12.71 -13.26
N THR A 247 15.09 12.37 -12.25
CA THR A 247 14.17 11.23 -12.20
C THR A 247 12.76 11.75 -11.91
N THR A 248 11.73 11.01 -12.32
CA THR A 248 10.33 11.25 -11.95
C THR A 248 9.86 10.28 -10.87
N ASP A 249 10.82 9.66 -10.16
CA ASP A 249 10.57 8.50 -9.32
C ASP A 249 11.40 8.46 -8.03
N THR A 250 11.07 7.53 -7.13
CA THR A 250 11.76 7.26 -5.85
C THR A 250 13.18 6.69 -6.01
N SER A 251 13.94 7.18 -6.99
CA SER A 251 15.36 6.94 -7.16
C SER A 251 16.12 8.26 -7.29
N GLY A 252 17.24 8.35 -6.57
CA GLY A 252 17.99 9.59 -6.40
C GLY A 252 19.49 9.36 -6.24
N ASN A 253 20.20 10.41 -5.79
CA ASN A 253 21.64 10.32 -5.56
C ASN A 253 21.99 9.51 -4.33
N ASN A 254 21.24 9.64 -3.23
CA ASN A 254 21.59 9.05 -1.93
C ASN A 254 20.89 7.68 -1.70
N VAL A 255 19.73 7.48 -2.32
CA VAL A 255 18.91 6.28 -2.15
C VAL A 255 18.08 5.96 -3.40
N ILE A 256 17.77 4.68 -3.60
CA ILE A 256 16.73 4.15 -4.50
C ILE A 256 15.86 3.19 -3.71
N THR A 257 14.54 3.39 -3.75
CA THR A 257 13.57 2.54 -3.06
C THR A 257 12.64 1.88 -4.09
N PHE A 258 12.44 0.56 -3.98
CA PHE A 258 11.80 -0.28 -5.00
C PHE A 258 11.20 -1.56 -4.37
N LYS A 259 10.46 -2.40 -5.12
CA LYS A 259 10.08 -3.78 -4.68
C LYS A 259 10.63 -4.85 -5.60
N GLY A 260 11.42 -5.77 -5.06
CA GLY A 260 11.97 -6.94 -5.76
C GLY A 260 13.05 -6.59 -6.80
N SER A 261 12.74 -5.74 -7.78
CA SER A 261 13.69 -5.25 -8.79
C SER A 261 13.92 -3.75 -8.63
N GLN A 262 15.16 -3.29 -8.81
CA GLN A 262 15.51 -1.86 -8.85
C GLN A 262 14.90 -1.10 -10.05
N THR A 263 14.22 -1.79 -10.97
CA THR A 263 13.37 -1.16 -12.01
C THR A 263 11.94 -0.90 -11.54
N SER A 264 11.55 -1.44 -10.38
CA SER A 264 10.25 -1.26 -9.75
C SER A 264 10.32 -0.13 -8.71
N THR A 265 10.88 1.01 -9.12
CA THR A 265 10.80 2.31 -8.42
C THR A 265 9.43 2.95 -8.62
N THR A 266 9.13 4.07 -7.95
CA THR A 266 7.82 4.70 -8.09
C THR A 266 7.79 6.04 -8.74
N GLN A 267 7.03 6.10 -9.82
CA GLN A 267 6.66 7.33 -10.48
C GLN A 267 5.65 8.12 -9.63
N GLU A 268 5.68 9.44 -9.75
CA GLU A 268 4.73 10.43 -9.19
C GLU A 268 3.22 10.11 -9.40
N SER A 269 2.32 10.50 -8.47
CA SER A 269 0.84 10.28 -8.56
C SER A 269 0.17 11.13 -9.63
N GLY A 270 0.87 12.17 -10.05
CA GLY A 270 0.52 13.07 -11.13
C GLY A 270 1.74 13.93 -11.44
N SER A 271 1.66 14.72 -12.49
CA SER A 271 2.82 15.43 -13.01
C SER A 271 3.34 16.55 -12.10
N GLY A 272 4.66 16.57 -11.88
CA GLY A 272 5.41 17.67 -11.28
C GLY A 272 5.92 17.36 -9.88
N ASP A 273 6.55 16.20 -9.73
CA ASP A 273 7.04 15.63 -8.48
C ASP A 273 5.92 15.52 -7.44
N VAL A 274 4.74 15.02 -7.85
CA VAL A 274 3.71 14.62 -6.88
C VAL A 274 4.16 13.35 -6.20
N PHE A 275 4.71 13.52 -5.01
CA PHE A 275 4.92 12.46 -4.05
C PHE A 275 3.86 12.46 -2.91
N VAL A 276 2.56 12.56 -3.24
CA VAL A 276 1.42 12.45 -2.28
C VAL A 276 0.40 11.38 -2.70
N PHE A 277 0.03 10.45 -1.81
CA PHE A 277 0.72 9.14 -1.71
C PHE A 277 0.39 8.21 -0.47
N THR A 278 -0.88 8.19 -0.05
CA THR A 278 -1.86 7.28 0.67
C THR A 278 -1.97 6.88 2.19
N GLN A 279 -1.07 7.14 3.15
CA GLN A 279 -1.12 6.75 4.62
C GLN A 279 -2.45 6.25 5.22
N ASN A 280 -2.38 5.24 6.10
CA ASN A 280 -3.33 5.03 7.20
C ASN A 280 -3.05 3.71 7.91
N PRO A 281 -2.51 3.57 9.12
CA PRO A 281 -3.23 1.90 10.32
C PRO A 281 -4.06 0.96 9.51
N ASN A 282 -5.09 1.49 8.92
CA ASN A 282 -6.18 0.72 8.48
C ASN A 282 -6.02 0.04 7.05
N GLN A 283 -4.82 -0.42 6.51
CA GLN A 283 -4.66 -1.26 5.23
C GLN A 283 -3.29 -2.00 4.80
N ALA A 284 -3.34 -3.23 4.15
CA ALA A 284 -2.41 -4.42 3.74
C ALA A 284 -0.87 -4.42 3.72
N PRO A 285 0.01 -5.46 4.06
CA PRO A 285 1.67 -4.66 4.24
C PRO A 285 2.12 -4.75 2.70
N THR A 286 1.20 -4.67 1.71
CA THR A 286 1.14 -5.33 0.38
C THR A 286 0.50 -4.53 -0.75
N VAL A 287 -0.37 -3.59 -0.40
CA VAL A 287 -1.23 -2.93 -1.36
C VAL A 287 -0.52 -1.70 -1.85
N GLN A 288 0.16 -1.83 -3.00
CA GLN A 288 1.25 -1.03 -3.60
C GLN A 288 1.44 0.50 -3.27
N ALA A 289 0.76 1.16 -2.34
CA ALA A 289 0.88 2.60 -2.17
C ALA A 289 0.33 3.09 -0.85
N ASN A 290 0.35 2.26 0.16
CA ASN A 290 1.44 1.51 0.75
C ASN A 290 2.86 1.23 0.31
N LEU A 291 3.15 0.59 -0.80
CA LEU A 291 4.53 0.22 -1.12
C LEU A 291 5.31 1.48 -1.37
N ASP A 292 4.69 2.34 -2.14
CA ASP A 292 5.49 3.18 -2.98
C ASP A 292 5.81 4.56 -2.31
N ALA A 293 5.16 4.86 -1.18
CA ALA A 293 5.36 5.93 -0.21
C ALA A 293 5.91 5.45 1.13
N ALA A 294 6.01 4.16 1.30
CA ALA A 294 6.91 3.53 2.20
C ALA A 294 8.29 3.54 1.53
N ARG A 295 8.35 3.27 0.22
CA ARG A 295 9.41 3.78 -0.65
C ARG A 295 9.55 5.28 -0.51
N THR A 296 8.55 6.15 -0.67
CA THR A 296 8.74 7.63 -0.49
C THR A 296 9.18 8.02 0.93
N ASN A 297 8.74 7.37 1.99
CA ASN A 297 9.03 7.76 3.36
C ASN A 297 10.33 7.11 3.87
N ALA A 298 10.75 5.94 3.38
CA ALA A 298 12.15 5.51 3.53
C ALA A 298 13.07 6.23 2.55
N PHE A 299 12.61 6.65 1.37
CA PHE A 299 13.35 7.56 0.51
C PHE A 299 13.55 8.88 1.25
N TYR A 300 12.52 9.44 1.89
CA TYR A 300 12.59 10.61 2.75
C TYR A 300 13.44 10.36 4.01
N LEU A 301 13.27 9.26 4.75
CA LEU A 301 14.02 8.99 5.98
C LEU A 301 15.47 8.64 5.69
N VAL A 302 15.76 7.86 4.64
CA VAL A 302 17.14 7.57 4.23
C VAL A 302 17.79 8.82 3.65
N ASN A 303 17.08 9.65 2.87
CA ASN A 303 17.56 10.98 2.47
C ASN A 303 17.67 11.95 3.67
N SER A 304 16.82 11.86 4.69
CA SER A 304 16.82 12.78 5.85
C SER A 304 17.88 12.40 6.88
N VAL A 305 18.07 11.10 7.14
CA VAL A 305 19.21 10.57 7.89
C VAL A 305 20.50 10.81 7.12
N HIS A 306 20.52 10.68 5.79
CA HIS A 306 21.65 11.12 4.97
C HIS A 306 21.92 12.62 5.18
N ASP A 307 20.98 13.50 4.85
CA ASP A 307 21.14 14.95 4.91
C ASP A 307 21.46 15.42 6.34
N PHE A 308 20.89 14.80 7.38
CA PHE A 308 21.22 15.01 8.79
C PHE A 308 22.62 14.53 9.15
N THR A 309 22.96 13.26 8.95
CA THR A 309 24.26 12.70 9.34
C THR A 309 25.41 13.33 8.54
N TYR A 310 25.17 13.73 7.29
CA TYR A 310 26.07 14.56 6.47
C TYR A 310 26.44 15.86 7.20
N ARG A 311 25.47 16.57 7.81
CA ARG A 311 25.74 17.78 8.61
C ARG A 311 26.58 17.51 9.86
N TYR A 312 26.60 16.27 10.36
CA TYR A 312 27.42 15.83 11.51
C TYR A 312 28.67 15.04 11.10
N GLY A 313 29.01 14.99 9.80
CA GLY A 313 30.25 14.40 9.31
C GLY A 313 30.16 12.99 8.71
N PHE A 314 28.98 12.53 8.29
CA PHE A 314 28.82 11.37 7.40
C PHE A 314 28.66 11.85 5.94
N THR A 315 29.73 12.44 5.44
CA THR A 315 29.94 12.92 4.07
C THR A 315 30.63 11.88 3.18
N GLU A 316 30.88 12.22 1.92
CA GLU A 316 31.56 11.36 0.94
C GLU A 316 32.99 11.04 1.37
N ALA A 317 33.72 12.00 1.96
CA ALA A 317 35.06 11.79 2.51
C ALA A 317 35.10 10.89 3.77
N THR A 318 33.95 10.40 4.21
CA THR A 318 33.69 9.63 5.45
C THR A 318 32.78 8.42 5.20
N PHE A 319 32.66 7.98 3.94
CA PHE A 319 32.07 6.69 3.51
C PHE A 319 30.54 6.61 3.57
N ASN A 320 29.86 7.72 3.28
CA ASN A 320 28.40 7.72 3.06
C ASN A 320 28.01 6.98 1.76
N PHE A 321 26.70 6.86 1.52
CA PHE A 321 26.13 6.12 0.40
C PHE A 321 25.64 7.09 -0.70
N GLN A 322 26.34 7.20 -1.83
CA GLN A 322 25.97 8.09 -2.94
C GLN A 322 26.26 7.53 -4.34
N GLN A 323 25.40 7.87 -5.31
CA GLN A 323 25.58 7.53 -6.72
C GLN A 323 26.69 8.38 -7.35
N ASN A 324 26.69 9.68 -7.07
CA ASN A 324 27.69 10.65 -7.47
C ASN A 324 28.12 11.49 -6.25
N ASN A 325 29.43 11.51 -5.99
CA ASN A 325 30.04 12.18 -4.84
C ASN A 325 30.54 13.60 -5.17
N PHE A 326 30.22 14.10 -6.37
CA PHE A 326 30.57 15.43 -6.88
C PHE A 326 32.08 15.79 -6.80
N GLY A 327 32.95 14.78 -6.72
CA GLY A 327 34.39 14.93 -6.57
C GLY A 327 34.87 15.31 -5.16
N LYS A 328 34.03 15.19 -4.12
CA LYS A 328 34.35 15.60 -2.73
C LYS A 328 35.17 14.56 -1.95
N GLY A 329 35.02 13.27 -2.26
CA GLY A 329 35.69 12.16 -1.54
C GLY A 329 34.99 10.82 -1.75
N GLY A 330 35.45 9.79 -1.04
CA GLY A 330 34.84 8.45 -1.00
C GLY A 330 34.97 7.65 -2.30
N ALA A 331 34.48 6.41 -2.27
CA ALA A 331 34.01 5.72 -3.46
C ALA A 331 32.55 6.12 -3.76
N GLN A 332 32.13 5.97 -5.01
CA GLN A 332 30.80 6.37 -5.51
C GLN A 332 30.12 5.23 -6.26
N ASN A 333 28.84 5.42 -6.59
CA ASN A 333 27.91 4.40 -7.12
C ASN A 333 27.37 3.44 -6.05
N ASP A 334 27.24 3.92 -4.81
CA ASP A 334 26.87 3.12 -3.65
C ASP A 334 25.70 3.68 -2.84
N ARG A 335 24.82 4.45 -3.49
CA ARG A 335 23.52 4.88 -2.92
C ARG A 335 22.79 3.73 -2.24
N VAL A 336 22.08 4.01 -1.16
CA VAL A 336 21.30 2.98 -0.45
C VAL A 336 20.27 2.40 -1.40
N THR A 337 20.15 1.09 -1.41
CA THR A 337 19.09 0.34 -2.08
C THR A 337 18.11 -0.11 -1.00
N VAL A 338 16.82 0.20 -1.16
CA VAL A 338 15.77 -0.27 -0.24
C VAL A 338 14.81 -1.15 -1.02
N SER A 339 14.89 -2.47 -0.83
CA SER A 339 13.84 -3.40 -1.25
C SER A 339 12.71 -3.29 -0.24
N VAL A 340 11.80 -2.37 -0.56
CA VAL A 340 10.58 -2.13 0.18
C VAL A 340 9.68 -3.33 -0.04
N GLN A 341 9.46 -4.07 1.05
CA GLN A 341 9.18 -5.51 1.01
C GLN A 341 10.08 -6.30 0.07
N ASP A 342 11.05 -6.97 0.64
CA ASP A 342 11.60 -8.12 -0.06
C ASP A 342 10.84 -9.38 0.34
N SER A 343 10.38 -10.17 -0.63
CA SER A 343 9.50 -11.34 -0.46
C SER A 343 10.00 -12.45 0.49
N SER A 344 11.14 -12.27 1.14
CA SER A 344 12.02 -13.25 1.76
C SER A 344 11.67 -13.73 3.18
N GLY A 345 10.65 -13.18 3.87
CA GLY A 345 10.30 -13.59 5.25
C GLY A 345 9.25 -12.72 5.96
N ILE A 346 9.36 -12.55 7.30
CA ILE A 346 8.49 -11.72 8.18
C ILE A 346 9.14 -11.47 9.57
N ASN A 347 8.54 -10.56 10.37
CA ASN A 347 8.78 -10.23 11.78
C ASN A 347 10.23 -9.83 12.13
N ASN A 348 10.78 -8.90 11.39
CA ASN A 348 12.10 -8.32 11.63
C ASN A 348 12.30 -7.03 10.81
N ALA A 349 13.37 -6.30 11.07
CA ALA A 349 14.03 -5.38 10.15
C ALA A 349 15.53 -5.71 10.03
N ASP A 350 16.20 -5.44 8.90
CA ASP A 350 17.64 -5.77 8.69
C ASP A 350 18.24 -5.02 7.45
N PHE A 351 19.55 -4.73 7.47
CA PHE A 351 20.27 -3.89 6.49
C PHE A 351 21.64 -4.45 6.07
N ALA A 352 21.81 -4.68 4.76
CA ALA A 352 23.09 -5.05 4.18
C ALA A 352 24.09 -3.89 4.15
N THR A 353 25.20 -3.99 4.90
CA THR A 353 26.31 -3.03 4.80
C THR A 353 27.57 -3.66 4.20
N PRO A 354 27.73 -3.65 2.86
CA PRO A 354 29.01 -3.89 2.22
C PRO A 354 29.93 -2.65 2.32
N ALA A 355 31.16 -2.81 1.84
CA ALA A 355 32.19 -1.77 1.88
C ALA A 355 31.87 -0.52 1.05
N ASP A 356 32.63 0.55 1.29
CA ASP A 356 32.59 1.81 0.53
C ASP A 356 32.67 1.57 -0.99
N GLY A 357 31.74 2.15 -1.76
CA GLY A 357 31.63 1.89 -3.20
C GLY A 357 30.77 0.66 -3.58
N GLN A 358 30.05 0.05 -2.64
CA GLN A 358 28.98 -0.92 -2.87
C GLN A 358 27.70 -0.48 -2.14
N SER A 359 26.57 -0.44 -2.86
CA SER A 359 25.28 -0.05 -2.28
C SER A 359 24.95 -0.81 -1.01
N GLY A 360 24.64 -0.09 0.07
CA GLY A 360 23.91 -0.67 1.19
C GLY A 360 22.57 -1.20 0.72
N ARG A 361 22.12 -2.35 1.20
CA ARG A 361 20.80 -2.91 0.88
C ARG A 361 19.97 -3.14 2.12
N MET A 362 19.20 -2.14 2.47
CA MET A 362 18.00 -2.31 3.28
C MET A 362 17.01 -3.20 2.49
N ARG A 363 16.46 -4.21 3.13
CA ARG A 363 15.22 -4.89 2.69
C ARG A 363 14.32 -4.90 3.92
N MET A 364 13.03 -4.54 3.87
CA MET A 364 12.21 -4.23 5.08
C MET A 364 10.97 -5.14 5.30
N PHE A 365 10.87 -5.92 6.41
CA PHE A 365 9.76 -6.82 6.85
C PHE A 365 8.92 -6.08 7.89
N LEU A 366 8.03 -6.89 8.47
CA LEU A 366 6.78 -6.54 9.03
C LEU A 366 6.18 -7.75 9.72
N TRP A 367 5.34 -7.45 10.68
CA TRP A 367 5.39 -8.13 11.96
C TRP A 367 4.01 -8.69 12.30
N ASP A 368 3.76 -9.97 11.95
CA ASP A 368 2.48 -10.69 12.06
C ASP A 368 2.01 -10.95 13.51
N GLU A 369 2.69 -10.30 14.44
CA GLU A 369 2.48 -10.32 15.88
C GLU A 369 1.26 -9.53 16.31
N THR A 370 0.85 -8.54 15.52
CA THR A 370 -0.58 -8.29 15.44
C THR A 370 -1.19 -9.11 14.30
N ASN A 371 -2.39 -9.66 14.52
CA ASN A 371 -3.36 -9.80 13.44
C ASN A 371 -4.39 -8.72 13.59
N PRO A 372 -4.58 -8.08 12.49
CA PRO A 372 -3.13 -7.14 11.64
C PRO A 372 -1.56 -7.19 11.62
N ASP A 373 -0.77 -7.57 10.62
CA ASP A 373 0.69 -7.27 10.77
C ASP A 373 0.98 -5.74 10.71
N ARG A 374 2.24 -5.32 11.01
CA ARG A 374 2.71 -3.91 10.82
C ARG A 374 4.10 -3.78 10.23
N ASP A 375 4.42 -2.65 9.59
CA ASP A 375 5.73 -2.38 8.97
C ASP A 375 6.85 -2.15 9.95
N GLY A 376 8.00 -2.79 9.72
CA GLY A 376 9.24 -2.28 10.27
C GLY A 376 9.40 -0.81 9.91
N ALA A 377 9.37 -0.48 8.64
CA ALA A 377 9.86 0.80 8.20
C ALA A 377 8.88 1.98 8.31
N LEU A 378 7.57 1.76 8.56
CA LEU A 378 6.73 2.92 8.91
C LEU A 378 7.00 3.35 10.35
N GLU A 379 7.43 2.42 11.20
CA GLU A 379 8.07 2.83 12.44
C GLU A 379 9.40 3.49 12.04
N ASN A 380 9.44 4.82 12.23
CA ASN A 380 10.64 5.59 11.97
C ASN A 380 11.81 5.03 12.79
N ASP A 381 11.52 4.56 14.01
CA ASP A 381 12.48 3.97 14.92
C ASP A 381 13.26 2.82 14.23
N ILE A 382 12.58 1.99 13.47
CA ILE A 382 13.15 0.85 12.74
C ILE A 382 13.82 1.26 11.41
N VAL A 383 13.34 2.23 10.62
CA VAL A 383 14.15 2.70 9.44
C VAL A 383 15.42 3.39 9.91
N VAL A 384 15.31 4.17 10.99
CA VAL A 384 16.47 4.84 11.58
C VAL A 384 17.40 3.79 12.17
N HIS A 385 16.88 2.71 12.80
CA HIS A 385 17.67 1.55 13.22
C HIS A 385 18.44 0.94 12.04
N GLU A 386 17.75 0.54 10.97
CA GLU A 386 18.36 -0.13 9.82
C GLU A 386 19.34 0.76 9.06
N ASN A 387 18.99 2.01 8.82
CA ASN A 387 19.92 2.94 8.19
C ASN A 387 21.11 3.25 9.13
N THR A 388 20.93 3.14 10.46
CA THR A 388 22.02 3.26 11.44
C THR A 388 22.91 2.02 11.47
N HIS A 389 22.43 0.82 11.16
CA HIS A 389 23.32 -0.32 10.83
C HIS A 389 24.22 0.02 9.64
N GLY A 390 23.67 0.67 8.61
CA GLY A 390 24.42 1.27 7.50
C GLY A 390 25.49 2.27 7.95
N VAL A 391 25.09 3.31 8.69
CA VAL A 391 26.01 4.36 9.19
C VAL A 391 27.08 3.76 10.12
N THR A 392 26.72 2.90 11.06
CA THR A 392 27.66 2.36 12.05
C THR A 392 28.63 1.36 11.44
N ASN A 393 28.23 0.50 10.50
CA ASN A 393 29.14 -0.42 9.80
C ASN A 393 29.97 0.27 8.71
N ARG A 394 29.53 1.42 8.17
CA ARG A 394 30.38 2.31 7.36
C ARG A 394 31.36 3.12 8.21
N MET A 395 30.96 3.73 9.31
CA MET A 395 31.90 4.51 10.14
C MET A 395 32.87 3.62 10.93
N THR A 396 32.43 2.47 11.46
CA THR A 396 33.29 1.56 12.21
C THR A 396 34.29 0.86 11.29
N GLY A 397 35.58 1.00 11.61
CA GLY A 397 36.66 0.51 10.76
C GLY A 397 36.87 1.31 9.45
N GLY A 398 36.00 2.26 9.11
CA GLY A 398 36.18 3.25 8.04
C GLY A 398 35.79 2.76 6.63
N GLY A 399 34.57 2.25 6.44
CA GLY A 399 34.01 1.88 5.15
C GLY A 399 34.24 0.41 4.78
N THR A 400 34.20 -0.48 5.78
CA THR A 400 34.47 -1.92 5.57
C THR A 400 33.24 -2.82 5.63
N GLY A 401 32.17 -2.45 6.33
CA GLY A 401 31.00 -3.31 6.54
C GLY A 401 31.17 -4.47 7.54
N ARG A 402 32.41 -4.90 7.79
CA ARG A 402 32.73 -6.16 8.50
C ARG A 402 33.04 -6.04 10.00
N CYS A 403 32.88 -4.86 10.60
CA CYS A 403 33.41 -4.61 11.95
C CYS A 403 32.45 -4.91 13.10
N LEU A 404 31.12 -4.97 12.89
CA LEU A 404 30.12 -5.27 13.94
C LEU A 404 29.60 -6.72 13.85
N GLN A 405 30.52 -7.67 13.68
CA GLN A 405 30.18 -9.05 13.25
C GLN A 405 30.33 -10.13 14.34
N THR A 406 31.03 -9.84 15.45
CA THR A 406 31.02 -10.71 16.64
C THR A 406 29.74 -10.51 17.45
N THR A 407 29.41 -11.43 18.36
CA THR A 407 28.19 -11.31 19.17
C THR A 407 28.16 -10.06 20.07
N GLU A 408 29.28 -9.62 20.65
CA GLU A 408 29.34 -8.38 21.46
C GLU A 408 29.41 -7.12 20.58
N ALA A 409 30.12 -7.15 19.44
CA ALA A 409 30.20 -5.98 18.54
C ALA A 409 28.91 -5.78 17.72
N GLY A 410 28.26 -6.86 17.29
CA GLY A 410 26.95 -6.84 16.65
C GLY A 410 25.87 -6.34 17.61
N GLY A 411 25.87 -6.81 18.86
CA GLY A 411 24.99 -6.27 19.90
C GLY A 411 25.20 -4.78 20.17
N MET A 412 26.44 -4.27 20.15
CA MET A 412 26.66 -2.81 20.16
C MET A 412 26.08 -2.11 18.92
N GLY A 413 26.09 -2.75 17.75
CA GLY A 413 25.34 -2.32 16.57
C GLY A 413 23.86 -2.14 16.86
N GLU A 414 23.18 -3.20 17.32
CA GLU A 414 21.75 -3.14 17.69
C GLU A 414 21.48 -2.02 18.71
N GLY A 415 22.33 -1.90 19.73
CA GLY A 415 22.20 -0.87 20.77
C GLY A 415 22.46 0.57 20.29
N TRP A 416 23.29 0.78 19.27
CA TRP A 416 23.48 2.11 18.64
C TRP A 416 22.33 2.46 17.71
N SER A 417 21.82 1.49 16.96
CA SER A 417 20.66 1.64 16.09
C SER A 417 19.40 1.96 16.91
N ASP A 418 19.13 1.22 17.99
CA ASP A 418 18.11 1.51 19.01
C ASP A 418 18.31 2.87 19.71
N THR A 419 19.52 3.44 19.69
CA THR A 419 19.82 4.74 20.31
C THR A 419 19.64 5.89 19.33
N MET A 420 19.90 5.70 18.03
CA MET A 420 19.71 6.76 17.03
C MET A 420 18.22 7.06 16.83
N ALA A 421 17.38 6.02 16.79
CA ALA A 421 15.92 6.11 16.78
C ALA A 421 15.39 7.04 17.89
N ASP A 422 15.63 6.64 19.15
CA ASP A 422 15.34 7.40 20.37
C ASP A 422 15.88 8.85 20.37
N TRP A 423 16.89 9.16 19.56
CA TRP A 423 17.45 10.52 19.45
C TRP A 423 16.78 11.34 18.36
N THR A 424 16.45 10.76 17.20
CA THR A 424 15.75 11.45 16.11
C THR A 424 14.39 12.00 16.57
N GLU A 425 13.73 11.27 17.46
CA GLU A 425 12.34 11.47 17.89
C GLU A 425 12.17 12.53 19.00
N LYS A 426 13.28 13.01 19.58
CA LYS A 426 13.25 13.86 20.79
C LYS A 426 12.92 15.32 20.52
N THR A 427 11.63 15.61 20.56
CA THR A 427 11.06 16.97 20.54
C THR A 427 11.26 17.79 21.83
N SER A 428 11.83 17.22 22.90
CA SER A 428 12.05 17.92 24.18
C SER A 428 13.31 17.48 24.93
N SER A 429 13.69 18.21 25.98
CA SER A 429 14.82 17.87 26.86
C SER A 429 14.44 16.99 28.06
N ALA A 430 13.29 16.33 28.04
CA ALA A 430 12.96 15.28 28.99
C ALA A 430 13.58 13.96 28.53
N VAL A 431 13.90 13.07 29.48
CA VAL A 431 14.35 11.70 29.20
C VAL A 431 13.33 10.76 29.85
N PRO A 432 12.23 10.42 29.15
CA PRO A 432 11.32 9.38 29.60
C PRO A 432 11.97 7.99 29.46
N ASP A 433 11.27 6.97 29.96
CA ASP A 433 11.54 5.59 29.56
C ASP A 433 11.01 5.38 28.12
N TYR A 434 11.66 4.51 27.34
CA TYR A 434 11.46 4.36 25.89
C TYR A 434 11.42 2.88 25.48
N VAL A 435 10.78 2.55 24.35
CA VAL A 435 10.61 1.19 23.84
C VAL A 435 10.77 1.18 22.32
N MET A 436 11.50 0.19 21.79
CA MET A 436 11.67 0.01 20.33
C MET A 436 10.57 -0.89 19.77
N GLY A 437 10.16 -0.66 18.53
CA GLY A 437 9.20 -1.50 17.82
C GLY A 437 7.85 -1.63 18.53
N GLN A 438 7.51 -0.65 19.38
CA GLN A 438 6.25 -0.67 20.14
C GLN A 438 5.06 -0.71 19.20
N TYR A 439 5.17 -0.03 18.07
CA TYR A 439 4.13 -0.04 17.08
C TYR A 439 4.11 -1.36 16.33
N VAL A 440 5.23 -1.92 15.83
CA VAL A 440 5.21 -3.12 15.00
C VAL A 440 4.58 -4.33 15.65
N ILE A 441 4.99 -4.68 16.86
CA ILE A 441 4.40 -5.81 17.59
C ILE A 441 3.20 -5.41 18.45
N ASN A 442 2.89 -4.11 18.53
CA ASN A 442 1.79 -3.52 19.29
C ASN A 442 1.83 -3.81 20.82
N ASP A 443 2.94 -4.29 21.37
CA ASP A 443 3.15 -4.40 22.81
C ASP A 443 3.76 -3.10 23.36
N PRO A 444 3.16 -2.45 24.37
CA PRO A 444 3.76 -1.28 25.04
C PRO A 444 5.06 -1.56 25.80
N ALA A 445 5.56 -2.81 25.84
CA ALA A 445 6.92 -3.15 26.25
C ALA A 445 7.96 -3.04 25.12
N GLY A 446 7.53 -3.05 23.84
CA GLY A 446 8.40 -3.10 22.67
C GLY A 446 9.08 -4.45 22.43
N ILE A 447 9.89 -4.54 21.38
CA ILE A 447 10.57 -5.78 20.93
C ILE A 447 11.79 -6.20 21.77
N ARG A 448 12.06 -5.50 22.89
CA ARG A 448 13.23 -5.73 23.77
C ARG A 448 12.76 -6.22 25.15
N THR A 449 13.62 -6.89 25.90
CA THR A 449 13.23 -7.63 27.12
C THR A 449 12.80 -6.73 28.29
N HIS A 450 13.26 -5.47 28.32
CA HIS A 450 12.71 -4.42 29.16
C HIS A 450 12.76 -3.05 28.45
N PRO A 451 11.87 -2.11 28.80
CA PRO A 451 11.97 -0.72 28.35
C PRO A 451 13.32 -0.08 28.70
N TYR A 452 13.82 0.77 27.81
CA TYR A 452 15.02 1.55 28.03
C TYR A 452 14.76 2.65 29.06
N SER A 453 15.30 2.46 30.27
CA SER A 453 15.01 3.31 31.43
C SER A 453 16.27 3.75 32.16
N THR A 454 16.22 4.95 32.74
CA THR A 454 17.24 5.40 33.71
C THR A 454 17.05 4.80 35.12
N SER A 455 15.97 4.03 35.33
CA SER A 455 15.67 3.33 36.57
C SER A 455 16.11 1.87 36.51
N SER A 456 17.09 1.51 37.35
CA SER A 456 17.58 0.12 37.51
C SER A 456 16.56 -0.86 38.14
N SER A 457 15.34 -0.40 38.45
CA SER A 457 14.20 -1.26 38.81
C SER A 457 13.20 -1.47 37.67
N VAL A 458 13.37 -0.78 36.54
CA VAL A 458 12.59 -0.96 35.31
C VAL A 458 13.40 -1.79 34.33
N ASN A 459 14.67 -1.40 34.09
CA ASN A 459 15.63 -2.24 33.37
C ASN A 459 16.81 -2.61 34.30
N PRO A 460 16.95 -3.89 34.70
CA PRO A 460 18.00 -4.36 35.60
C PRO A 460 19.30 -4.77 34.88
N LEU A 461 19.37 -4.64 33.55
CA LEU A 461 20.51 -5.11 32.77
C LEU A 461 21.80 -4.32 33.05
N THR A 462 22.93 -5.03 33.09
CA THR A 462 24.27 -4.48 33.31
C THR A 462 25.28 -5.24 32.45
N TYR A 463 26.53 -4.76 32.38
CA TYR A 463 27.62 -5.48 31.71
C TYR A 463 27.86 -6.91 32.25
N ALA A 464 27.41 -7.23 33.48
CA ALA A 464 27.46 -8.60 34.01
C ALA A 464 26.40 -9.53 33.38
N SER A 465 25.28 -8.99 32.88
CA SER A 465 24.20 -9.76 32.22
C SER A 465 24.67 -10.46 30.95
N LEU A 466 25.68 -9.91 30.26
CA LEU A 466 26.32 -10.49 29.08
C LEU A 466 26.82 -11.92 29.29
N GLN A 467 27.12 -12.32 30.54
CA GLN A 467 27.60 -13.69 30.84
C GLN A 467 26.54 -14.78 30.59
N SER A 468 25.28 -14.40 30.38
CA SER A 468 24.13 -15.29 30.18
C SER A 468 23.37 -15.09 28.86
N LEU A 469 23.79 -14.16 28.01
CA LEU A 469 23.12 -13.82 26.75
C LEU A 469 23.94 -14.34 25.56
N ASN A 470 23.28 -14.85 24.52
CA ASN A 470 23.97 -15.36 23.33
C ASN A 470 23.51 -14.70 22.02
N GLU A 471 22.33 -14.07 22.02
CA GLU A 471 21.77 -13.35 20.88
C GLU A 471 22.15 -11.87 20.90
N VAL A 472 22.26 -11.26 19.72
CA VAL A 472 22.77 -9.89 19.59
C VAL A 472 21.79 -8.82 20.09
N HIS A 473 20.48 -9.02 19.90
CA HIS A 473 19.45 -8.08 20.34
C HIS A 473 19.43 -7.93 21.87
N ASP A 474 19.42 -9.04 22.61
CA ASP A 474 19.48 -9.05 24.09
C ASP A 474 20.74 -8.32 24.61
N ILE A 475 21.87 -8.48 23.89
CA ILE A 475 23.15 -7.87 24.24
C ILE A 475 23.12 -6.36 23.99
N GLY A 476 22.52 -5.92 22.87
CA GLY A 476 22.32 -4.50 22.56
C GLY A 476 21.51 -3.77 23.62
N GLU A 477 20.52 -4.44 24.21
CA GLU A 477 19.73 -3.87 25.31
C GLU A 477 20.61 -3.48 26.51
N THR A 478 21.62 -4.30 26.84
CA THR A 478 22.58 -4.00 27.93
C THR A 478 23.49 -2.79 27.65
N CYS A 479 23.68 -2.44 26.37
CA CYS A 479 24.56 -1.34 25.95
C CYS A 479 23.94 0.01 26.33
N ARG A 480 22.62 0.16 26.14
CA ARG A 480 21.90 1.42 26.40
C ARG A 480 21.66 1.68 27.90
N THR A 481 21.44 0.66 28.73
CA THR A 481 21.30 0.85 30.20
C THR A 481 22.60 1.26 30.89
N THR A 482 23.75 0.92 30.30
CA THR A 482 25.07 1.22 30.87
C THR A 482 25.65 2.57 30.42
N LEU A 483 24.97 3.27 29.49
CA LEU A 483 25.23 4.68 29.15
C LEU A 483 24.59 5.60 30.22
N PRO A 484 25.37 6.26 31.08
CA PRO A 484 24.82 6.85 32.31
C PRO A 484 24.19 8.23 32.09
N THR A 485 23.23 8.54 32.97
CA THR A 485 22.66 9.88 33.18
C THR A 485 23.75 10.96 33.36
N MET A 486 24.05 11.72 32.30
CA MET A 486 25.02 12.83 32.29
C MET A 486 24.48 14.15 32.90
N VAL A 487 23.53 14.07 33.84
CA VAL A 487 23.09 15.21 34.68
C VAL A 487 22.96 14.76 36.14
N ALA A 488 23.38 15.64 37.07
CA ALA A 488 23.25 15.49 38.52
C ALA A 488 24.14 14.41 39.20
N PHE A 489 25.45 14.59 39.09
CA PHE A 489 26.37 14.22 40.19
C PHE A 489 25.85 14.77 41.53
N ASN A 490 25.40 13.90 42.46
CA ASN A 490 25.62 14.02 43.92
C ASN A 490 24.87 12.95 44.75
N LYS A 491 25.52 11.79 45.01
CA LYS A 491 25.48 11.03 46.31
C LYS A 491 26.28 9.71 46.29
N PHE A 492 27.52 9.73 45.77
CA PHE A 492 28.40 8.55 45.79
C PHE A 492 29.11 8.38 47.15
N PHE A 493 28.40 7.95 48.21
CA PHE A 493 29.02 7.64 49.52
C PHE A 493 28.16 6.74 50.45
N THR A 494 27.90 5.48 50.06
CA THR A 494 27.37 4.48 51.03
C THR A 494 27.69 2.99 50.76
N SER A 495 27.90 2.56 49.51
CA SER A 495 27.77 1.13 49.15
C SER A 495 29.07 0.32 48.95
N VAL A 496 30.24 0.87 49.33
CA VAL A 496 31.55 0.26 49.02
C VAL A 496 31.93 -0.92 49.94
N LEU A 497 31.20 -1.16 51.03
CA LEU A 497 31.67 -2.05 52.11
C LEU A 497 31.21 -3.52 52.06
N LEU A 498 30.39 -3.95 51.08
CA LEU A 498 29.80 -5.30 51.06
C LEU A 498 30.50 -6.29 50.09
N ALA A 499 31.29 -5.81 49.13
CA ALA A 499 31.88 -6.64 48.06
C ALA A 499 33.16 -7.43 48.45
N ILE A 500 33.69 -7.25 49.66
CA ILE A 500 35.05 -7.72 50.02
C ILE A 500 35.08 -9.10 50.74
N THR A 501 33.92 -9.71 51.03
CA THR A 501 33.84 -10.88 51.95
C THR A 501 33.53 -12.24 51.34
N TYR A 502 33.35 -12.37 50.01
CA TYR A 502 33.03 -13.64 49.34
C TYR A 502 33.92 -13.96 48.12
N ALA A 503 35.24 -13.93 48.30
CA ALA A 503 36.19 -14.63 47.42
C ALA A 503 36.66 -15.91 48.13
N GLY A 504 36.35 -17.11 47.62
CA GLY A 504 36.59 -18.32 48.42
C GLY A 504 36.40 -19.73 47.81
N VAL A 505 36.04 -19.91 46.53
CA VAL A 505 36.12 -21.25 45.89
C VAL A 505 36.60 -21.10 44.44
N THR A 506 37.67 -21.81 44.09
CA THR A 506 38.16 -21.94 42.71
C THR A 506 37.82 -23.32 42.15
N SER A 507 36.85 -23.38 41.24
CA SER A 507 36.59 -24.55 40.38
C SER A 507 37.06 -24.23 38.96
N ALA A 508 38.00 -25.02 38.44
CA ALA A 508 38.65 -24.73 37.16
C ALA A 508 37.97 -25.44 35.98
N ALA A 509 36.95 -24.80 35.38
CA ALA A 509 36.51 -24.98 33.99
C ALA A 509 35.31 -24.04 33.69
N PRO A 510 35.13 -23.55 32.44
CA PRO A 510 36.12 -23.26 31.41
C PRO A 510 36.43 -21.74 31.42
N TRP A 511 36.58 -21.10 30.24
CA TRP A 511 36.68 -19.64 30.08
C TRP A 511 35.43 -18.92 30.63
N PRO A 512 35.55 -17.64 31.08
CA PRO A 512 34.36 -16.81 31.28
C PRO A 512 33.63 -16.62 29.95
N SER A 513 32.30 -16.78 29.92
CA SER A 513 31.48 -16.77 28.70
C SER A 513 31.71 -15.53 27.82
N THR A 514 32.01 -14.38 28.43
CA THR A 514 32.34 -13.11 27.77
C THR A 514 33.39 -13.22 26.66
N SER A 515 34.40 -14.10 26.79
CA SER A 515 35.51 -14.12 25.80
C SER A 515 35.09 -14.62 24.42
N LYS A 516 34.02 -15.43 24.31
CA LYS A 516 33.48 -15.80 22.99
C LYS A 516 32.66 -14.68 22.37
N HIS A 517 31.86 -13.93 23.12
CA HIS A 517 31.03 -12.86 22.54
C HIS A 517 31.88 -11.77 21.87
N ALA A 518 33.02 -11.42 22.44
CA ALA A 518 33.97 -10.46 21.85
C ALA A 518 34.65 -10.93 20.54
N THR A 519 34.59 -12.22 20.18
CA THR A 519 35.43 -12.83 19.11
C THR A 519 34.70 -13.77 18.15
N HIS A 520 33.50 -14.25 18.48
CA HIS A 520 32.76 -15.25 17.71
C HIS A 520 31.30 -14.83 17.46
N ARG A 521 30.64 -15.43 16.47
CA ARG A 521 29.18 -15.42 16.25
C ARG A 521 28.77 -16.71 15.52
N VAL A 522 27.59 -17.25 15.79
CA VAL A 522 27.02 -18.35 14.99
C VAL A 522 26.07 -17.77 13.94
N ARG A 523 26.13 -18.28 12.71
CA ARG A 523 25.28 -17.90 11.58
C ARG A 523 24.49 -19.13 11.12
N GLN A 524 23.17 -19.00 11.04
CA GLN A 524 22.30 -19.97 10.37
C GLN A 524 22.30 -19.63 8.87
N VAL A 525 22.61 -20.60 8.01
CA VAL A 525 22.73 -20.35 6.55
C VAL A 525 21.59 -20.99 5.79
N THR A 526 21.29 -22.26 6.10
CA THR A 526 20.11 -22.97 5.64
C THR A 526 19.51 -23.73 6.81
N ARG A 527 18.35 -24.37 6.64
CA ARG A 527 17.70 -25.17 7.68
C ARG A 527 18.62 -26.21 8.35
N ASP A 528 19.55 -26.78 7.58
CA ASP A 528 20.42 -27.87 8.03
C ASP A 528 21.92 -27.45 8.16
N LEU A 529 22.24 -26.14 8.00
CA LEU A 529 23.61 -25.62 8.06
C LEU A 529 23.76 -24.42 9.00
N GLN A 530 24.73 -24.53 9.92
CA GLN A 530 25.25 -23.45 10.76
C GLN A 530 26.76 -23.30 10.57
N ILE A 531 27.26 -22.07 10.68
CA ILE A 531 28.69 -21.73 10.63
C ILE A 531 29.04 -20.87 11.86
N GLU A 532 30.02 -21.28 12.67
CA GLU A 532 30.59 -20.42 13.72
C GLU A 532 31.74 -19.60 13.13
N THR A 533 31.58 -18.27 13.11
CA THR A 533 32.58 -17.33 12.58
C THR A 533 33.51 -16.83 13.69
N PHE A 534 34.72 -16.43 13.31
CA PHE A 534 35.73 -15.89 14.22
C PHE A 534 36.31 -14.56 13.70
N HIS A 535 36.52 -13.63 14.62
CA HIS A 535 37.12 -12.31 14.37
C HIS A 535 38.15 -12.00 15.48
N PRO A 536 39.24 -11.28 15.19
CA PRO A 536 40.25 -10.94 16.20
C PRO A 536 39.72 -10.04 17.33
N GLU A 537 40.20 -10.28 18.55
CA GLU A 537 39.93 -9.42 19.71
C GLU A 537 40.44 -7.98 19.45
N SER A 538 39.66 -6.98 19.87
CA SER A 538 39.94 -5.57 19.61
C SER A 538 40.42 -4.83 20.86
N THR A 539 41.31 -3.85 20.67
CA THR A 539 41.85 -2.99 21.72
C THR A 539 41.60 -1.52 21.42
N PHE A 540 41.46 -0.67 22.45
CA PHE A 540 41.25 0.78 22.31
C PHE A 540 41.93 1.59 23.43
N GLU A 541 42.48 2.74 23.08
CA GLU A 541 43.17 3.68 23.98
C GLU A 541 42.81 5.14 23.67
N THR A 542 42.79 5.98 24.71
CA THR A 542 42.54 7.43 24.61
C THR A 542 43.63 8.25 25.27
N PHE A 543 43.95 9.41 24.70
CA PHE A 543 45.08 10.26 25.10
C PHE A 543 44.68 11.67 25.56
N GLY A 544 43.39 11.88 25.90
CA GLY A 544 42.87 13.15 26.41
C GLY A 544 43.06 14.30 25.40
N PRO A 545 43.78 15.39 25.75
CA PRO A 545 44.04 16.51 24.84
C PRO A 545 45.06 16.20 23.72
N GLY A 546 45.56 14.96 23.65
CA GLY A 546 46.34 14.45 22.52
C GLY A 546 47.86 14.43 22.73
N ILE A 547 48.48 13.33 22.31
CA ILE A 547 49.93 13.11 22.34
C ILE A 547 50.60 13.49 21.01
N ASP A 548 51.86 13.91 21.10
CA ASP A 548 52.73 14.14 19.94
C ASP A 548 52.97 12.81 19.20
N HIS A 549 52.62 12.74 17.90
CA HIS A 549 52.93 11.57 17.07
C HIS A 549 54.41 11.57 16.63
N PRO A 550 54.99 10.43 16.20
CA PRO A 550 56.44 10.31 15.96
C PRO A 550 57.03 11.27 14.91
N LEU A 551 56.20 11.86 14.03
CA LEU A 551 56.65 12.68 12.90
C LEU A 551 56.35 14.18 13.07
N GLN A 552 55.65 14.61 14.12
CA GLN A 552 55.10 15.97 14.31
C GLN A 552 56.10 17.14 14.22
N LYS A 553 57.40 16.84 14.35
CA LYS A 553 58.50 17.81 14.33
C LYS A 553 59.19 17.90 12.94
N ARG A 554 58.59 17.29 11.92
CA ARG A 554 58.97 17.41 10.50
C ARG A 554 58.21 18.57 9.85
N ALA A 555 58.74 19.09 8.74
CA ALA A 555 58.14 20.20 7.97
C ALA A 555 57.38 19.72 6.72
N ASP A 556 57.56 18.44 6.40
CA ASP A 556 57.06 17.64 5.27
C ASP A 556 56.16 16.51 5.78
N GLU A 557 55.39 16.80 6.83
CA GLU A 557 54.58 15.83 7.56
C GLU A 557 53.27 15.50 6.81
N ASP A 558 52.89 14.22 6.82
CA ASP A 558 51.78 13.65 6.06
C ASP A 558 51.08 12.58 6.91
N LEU A 559 49.74 12.67 6.97
CA LEU A 559 48.88 11.82 7.79
C LEU A 559 49.13 10.33 7.54
N ARG A 560 49.37 9.93 6.29
CA ARG A 560 49.61 8.52 5.95
C ARG A 560 50.87 7.98 6.62
N GLN A 561 51.98 8.71 6.53
CA GLN A 561 53.23 8.34 7.20
C GLN A 561 53.07 8.40 8.72
N SER A 562 52.35 9.40 9.23
CA SER A 562 52.15 9.62 10.66
C SER A 562 51.32 8.53 11.33
N ALA A 563 50.22 8.11 10.70
CA ALA A 563 49.38 7.02 11.17
C ALA A 563 50.12 5.67 11.10
N ILE A 564 50.73 5.33 9.95
CA ILE A 564 51.51 4.08 9.79
C ILE A 564 52.66 4.02 10.78
N SER A 565 53.44 5.11 10.92
CA SER A 565 54.57 5.18 11.86
C SER A 565 54.12 5.08 13.32
N PHE A 566 52.95 5.61 13.67
CA PHE A 566 52.39 5.48 15.01
C PHE A 566 51.94 4.04 15.29
N VAL A 567 51.09 3.45 14.44
CA VAL A 567 50.56 2.09 14.64
C VAL A 567 51.68 1.06 14.68
N ALA A 568 52.64 1.14 13.75
CA ALA A 568 53.80 0.24 13.72
C ALA A 568 54.64 0.33 15.00
N ASN A 569 54.88 1.54 15.51
CA ASN A 569 55.60 1.73 16.78
C ASN A 569 54.79 1.24 17.99
N LYS A 570 53.50 1.59 18.03
CA LYS A 570 52.56 1.30 19.13
C LYS A 570 52.31 -0.20 19.31
N LEU A 571 52.15 -0.94 18.22
CA LEU A 571 51.97 -2.40 18.24
C LEU A 571 53.29 -3.18 18.20
N SER A 572 54.41 -2.49 17.95
CA SER A 572 55.75 -3.07 17.71
C SER A 572 55.77 -4.09 16.57
N ILE A 573 55.38 -3.63 15.38
CA ILE A 573 55.32 -4.40 14.12
C ILE A 573 56.05 -3.64 13.00
N ASP A 574 56.33 -4.32 11.89
CA ASP A 574 57.01 -3.71 10.74
C ASP A 574 56.06 -2.75 9.99
N PRO A 575 56.44 -1.48 9.71
CA PRO A 575 55.60 -0.54 8.97
C PRO A 575 55.10 -1.04 7.61
N SER A 576 55.82 -1.94 6.94
CA SER A 576 55.38 -2.54 5.67
C SER A 576 54.19 -3.50 5.81
N THR A 577 53.94 -4.02 7.01
CA THR A 577 52.74 -4.83 7.32
C THR A 577 51.50 -3.99 7.64
N VAL A 578 51.62 -2.66 7.59
CA VAL A 578 50.56 -1.71 7.94
C VAL A 578 50.28 -0.80 6.74
N ASN A 579 49.13 -0.95 6.08
CA ASN A 579 48.70 -0.04 5.04
C ASN A 579 47.64 0.92 5.57
N LEU A 580 47.75 2.22 5.28
CA LEU A 580 46.59 3.12 5.33
C LEU A 580 45.63 2.70 4.21
N ARG A 581 44.47 2.16 4.57
CA ARG A 581 43.42 1.83 3.61
C ARG A 581 42.67 3.10 3.20
N THR A 582 42.33 3.96 4.15
CA THR A 582 41.63 5.23 3.91
C THR A 582 41.83 6.23 5.06
N GLN A 583 41.45 7.48 4.83
CA GLN A 583 41.43 8.55 5.83
C GLN A 583 40.16 9.38 5.67
N ALA A 584 39.70 9.99 6.75
CA ALA A 584 38.44 10.73 6.81
C ALA A 584 38.58 11.95 7.73
N GLU A 585 37.86 13.04 7.50
CA GLU A 585 37.96 14.27 8.31
C GLU A 585 36.58 14.76 8.75
N ILE A 586 36.40 14.98 10.06
CA ILE A 586 35.15 15.41 10.69
C ILE A 586 35.44 16.62 11.58
N GLU A 587 35.01 17.79 11.13
CA GLU A 587 35.17 19.14 11.73
C GLU A 587 36.58 19.55 12.19
N THR A 588 37.07 18.91 13.25
CA THR A 588 38.32 19.22 13.96
C THR A 588 39.13 17.96 14.30
N VAL A 589 38.73 16.80 13.75
CA VAL A 589 39.38 15.50 13.96
C VAL A 589 39.58 14.80 12.62
N THR A 590 40.80 14.39 12.34
CA THR A 590 41.14 13.57 11.16
C THR A 590 41.36 12.12 11.62
N HIS A 591 40.66 11.18 11.00
CA HIS A 591 40.75 9.75 11.27
C HIS A 591 41.55 9.05 10.17
N ALA A 592 42.51 8.23 10.56
CA ALA A 592 43.26 7.35 9.67
C ALA A 592 42.86 5.90 9.94
N PHE A 593 42.45 5.17 8.90
CA PHE A 593 42.01 3.78 8.96
C PHE A 593 42.99 2.87 8.22
N LEU A 594 43.51 1.87 8.92
CA LEU A 594 44.62 1.04 8.49
C LEU A 594 44.22 -0.43 8.48
N THR A 595 44.77 -1.19 7.54
CA THR A 595 44.66 -2.65 7.48
C THR A 595 46.02 -3.30 7.73
N GLN A 596 45.98 -4.48 8.34
CA GLN A 596 47.13 -5.36 8.37
C GLN A 596 47.27 -6.06 7.01
N GLN A 597 48.51 -6.28 6.57
CA GLN A 597 48.81 -6.98 5.31
C GLN A 597 50.06 -7.86 5.42
N HIS A 598 50.12 -8.92 4.62
CA HIS A 598 51.30 -9.76 4.42
C HIS A 598 51.51 -9.98 2.92
N GLU A 599 52.75 -9.74 2.45
CA GLU A 599 53.12 -9.78 1.02
C GLU A 599 52.24 -8.93 0.07
N GLY A 600 51.53 -7.93 0.62
CA GLY A 600 50.59 -7.07 -0.11
C GLY A 600 49.14 -7.57 -0.14
N ILE A 601 48.86 -8.76 0.42
CA ILE A 601 47.50 -9.28 0.63
C ILE A 601 46.99 -8.78 1.99
N PRO A 602 45.80 -8.15 2.07
CA PRO A 602 45.23 -7.66 3.32
C PRO A 602 44.71 -8.81 4.19
N PHE A 603 44.61 -8.58 5.49
CA PHE A 603 43.92 -9.47 6.42
C PHE A 603 42.45 -9.10 6.54
N ALA A 604 41.57 -10.10 6.47
CA ALA A 604 40.17 -9.93 6.80
C ALA A 604 40.03 -9.56 8.28
N ASN A 605 39.21 -8.54 8.57
CA ASN A 605 38.78 -8.13 9.92
C ASN A 605 39.90 -7.66 10.88
N ALA A 606 41.16 -7.59 10.44
CA ALA A 606 42.30 -7.05 11.18
C ALA A 606 42.57 -5.58 10.77
N VAL A 607 41.88 -4.67 11.45
CA VAL A 607 41.86 -3.22 11.19
C VAL A 607 42.47 -2.42 12.35
N ALA A 608 42.80 -1.16 12.09
CA ALA A 608 43.21 -0.19 13.10
C ALA A 608 42.73 1.21 12.74
N ASN A 609 42.47 2.04 13.75
CA ASN A 609 42.03 3.43 13.59
C ASN A 609 42.82 4.37 14.51
N VAL A 610 43.25 5.51 13.98
CA VAL A 610 43.98 6.56 14.72
C VAL A 610 43.25 7.88 14.52
N ALA A 611 42.89 8.58 15.60
CA ALA A 611 42.25 9.89 15.52
C ALA A 611 43.24 11.01 15.88
N PHE A 612 43.29 12.05 15.06
CA PHE A 612 44.19 13.20 15.18
C PHE A 612 43.38 14.49 15.38
N LYS A 613 43.75 15.33 16.34
CA LYS A 613 43.20 16.68 16.54
C LYS A 613 44.34 17.66 16.81
N ASP A 614 44.31 18.85 16.19
CA ASP A 614 45.37 19.87 16.31
C ASP A 614 46.79 19.29 16.06
N ASN A 615 46.86 18.36 15.09
CA ASN A 615 48.00 17.49 14.77
C ASN A 615 48.59 16.70 15.97
N LYS A 616 47.72 16.16 16.84
CA LYS A 616 48.05 15.27 17.96
C LYS A 616 47.12 14.06 17.97
N ILE A 617 47.63 12.89 18.34
CA ILE A 617 46.81 11.67 18.40
C ILE A 617 45.99 11.68 19.69
N VAL A 618 44.66 11.60 19.57
CA VAL A 618 43.71 11.64 20.70
C VAL A 618 43.13 10.26 21.04
N SER A 619 43.08 9.32 20.09
CA SER A 619 42.74 7.92 20.35
C SER A 619 43.36 6.94 19.33
N PHE A 620 43.39 5.67 19.70
CA PHE A 620 43.87 4.55 18.89
C PHE A 620 43.04 3.30 19.16
N GLY A 621 42.62 2.58 18.12
CA GLY A 621 42.07 1.23 18.24
C GLY A 621 42.69 0.26 17.23
N SER A 622 42.68 -1.05 17.55
CA SER A 622 43.18 -2.09 16.65
C SER A 622 42.70 -3.51 16.99
N SER A 623 42.40 -4.28 15.95
CA SER A 623 42.19 -5.74 15.93
C SER A 623 43.31 -6.49 15.18
N PHE A 624 44.51 -5.90 15.06
CA PHE A 624 45.64 -6.51 14.35
C PHE A 624 46.14 -7.79 15.04
N VAL A 625 46.26 -8.88 14.29
CA VAL A 625 46.70 -10.19 14.78
C VAL A 625 48.21 -10.33 14.83
N LYS A 626 48.70 -11.24 15.68
CA LYS A 626 50.11 -11.65 15.74
C LYS A 626 50.21 -13.14 15.43
N PRO A 627 50.14 -13.52 14.14
CA PRO A 627 49.83 -14.89 13.74
C PRO A 627 50.96 -15.87 14.05
N THR A 628 50.59 -17.08 14.44
CA THR A 628 51.51 -18.19 14.75
C THR A 628 52.05 -18.85 13.48
N SER A 629 51.24 -18.88 12.42
CA SER A 629 51.64 -19.25 11.06
C SER A 629 50.69 -18.62 10.04
N ILE A 630 51.21 -18.34 8.84
CA ILE A 630 50.43 -17.80 7.71
C ILE A 630 50.47 -18.82 6.56
N ALA A 631 49.33 -19.06 5.91
CA ALA A 631 49.23 -19.87 4.69
C ALA A 631 50.03 -19.25 3.52
N SER A 632 50.19 -19.98 2.42
CA SER A 632 50.88 -19.44 1.25
C SER A 632 50.04 -18.36 0.58
N SER A 633 50.67 -17.23 0.25
CA SER A 633 50.09 -16.14 -0.55
C SER A 633 49.73 -16.54 -1.99
N THR A 634 50.10 -17.74 -2.45
CA THR A 634 49.77 -18.26 -3.78
C THR A 634 48.61 -19.26 -3.68
N PRO A 635 47.40 -18.92 -4.18
CA PRO A 635 46.24 -19.81 -4.12
C PRO A 635 46.49 -21.09 -4.93
N SER A 636 45.92 -22.20 -4.49
CA SER A 636 46.03 -23.51 -5.16
C SER A 636 44.73 -23.96 -5.85
N ILE A 637 43.60 -23.32 -5.53
CA ILE A 637 42.38 -23.35 -6.34
C ILE A 637 42.11 -21.99 -7.00
N SER A 638 41.40 -21.96 -8.12
CA SER A 638 41.00 -20.72 -8.78
C SER A 638 39.75 -20.09 -8.15
N ALA A 639 39.48 -18.81 -8.45
CA ALA A 639 38.32 -18.10 -7.91
C ALA A 639 37.00 -18.76 -8.36
N GLU A 640 36.94 -19.31 -9.58
CA GLU A 640 35.77 -20.02 -10.10
C GLU A 640 35.50 -21.32 -9.32
N GLN A 641 36.54 -21.99 -8.82
CA GLN A 641 36.41 -23.17 -7.95
C GLN A 641 35.93 -22.79 -6.55
N ALA A 642 36.35 -21.63 -6.03
CA ALA A 642 35.86 -21.09 -4.77
C ALA A 642 34.39 -20.67 -4.87
N ILE A 643 34.01 -19.94 -5.93
CA ILE A 643 32.62 -19.57 -6.24
C ILE A 643 31.72 -20.80 -6.30
N ALA A 644 32.11 -21.84 -7.03
CA ALA A 644 31.33 -23.07 -7.13
C ALA A 644 31.20 -23.83 -5.79
N SER A 645 32.14 -23.64 -4.86
CA SER A 645 32.05 -24.19 -3.50
C SER A 645 31.12 -23.35 -2.62
N ALA A 646 31.16 -22.03 -2.74
CA ALA A 646 30.31 -21.11 -1.99
C ALA A 646 28.83 -21.18 -2.43
N GLU A 647 28.52 -21.10 -3.73
CA GLU A 647 27.15 -21.25 -4.25
C GLU A 647 26.48 -22.54 -3.74
N LYS A 648 27.23 -23.65 -3.75
CA LYS A 648 26.76 -24.97 -3.32
C LYS A 648 26.57 -25.07 -1.80
N THR A 649 27.33 -24.32 -1.02
CA THR A 649 27.31 -24.40 0.45
C THR A 649 26.27 -23.48 1.05
N LEU A 650 26.06 -22.30 0.45
CA LEU A 650 25.15 -21.26 0.94
C LEU A 650 23.80 -21.25 0.20
N ASP A 651 23.56 -22.24 -0.67
CA ASP A 651 22.35 -22.42 -1.47
C ASP A 651 21.94 -21.15 -2.25
N GLY A 652 22.88 -20.58 -3.01
CA GLY A 652 22.68 -19.30 -3.71
C GLY A 652 23.50 -19.15 -4.98
N LYS A 653 23.59 -17.93 -5.51
CA LYS A 653 24.22 -17.56 -6.78
C LYS A 653 25.26 -16.46 -6.58
N PHE A 654 26.36 -16.52 -7.32
CA PHE A 654 27.39 -15.49 -7.29
C PHE A 654 26.90 -14.19 -7.92
N ASN A 655 26.86 -13.10 -7.14
CA ASN A 655 26.30 -11.81 -7.58
C ASN A 655 27.22 -11.01 -8.52
N ASN A 656 28.34 -11.60 -8.97
CA ASN A 656 29.36 -11.00 -9.83
C ASN A 656 30.25 -9.93 -9.16
N HIS A 657 30.21 -9.76 -7.83
CA HIS A 657 31.19 -8.92 -7.14
C HIS A 657 32.61 -9.49 -7.30
N PRO A 658 33.64 -8.70 -7.68
CA PRO A 658 34.98 -9.22 -7.94
C PRO A 658 35.59 -9.97 -6.75
N ALA A 659 35.91 -11.25 -6.95
CA ALA A 659 36.53 -12.07 -5.92
C ALA A 659 37.91 -11.53 -5.51
N THR A 660 38.12 -11.34 -4.21
CA THR A 660 39.41 -10.88 -3.64
C THR A 660 40.17 -12.04 -3.01
N LEU A 661 41.48 -11.84 -2.82
CA LEU A 661 42.29 -12.67 -1.92
C LEU A 661 42.49 -11.90 -0.62
N GLU A 662 42.16 -12.53 0.50
CA GLU A 662 42.36 -11.98 1.85
C GLU A 662 42.90 -13.06 2.79
N PHE A 663 43.61 -12.63 3.83
CA PHE A 663 44.12 -13.50 4.89
C PHE A 663 43.13 -13.55 6.07
N LEU A 664 42.43 -14.67 6.25
CA LEU A 664 41.50 -14.90 7.36
C LEU A 664 42.23 -15.49 8.56
N ALA A 665 42.24 -14.76 9.68
CA ALA A 665 42.73 -15.29 10.96
C ALA A 665 41.74 -16.29 11.56
N LYS A 666 42.25 -17.30 12.28
CA LYS A 666 41.45 -18.34 12.97
C LYS A 666 41.71 -18.33 14.48
N GLU A 667 40.85 -18.98 15.26
CA GLU A 667 40.93 -19.06 16.74
C GLU A 667 42.30 -19.56 17.24
N ASP A 668 42.92 -20.50 16.52
CA ASP A 668 44.27 -21.04 16.79
C ASP A 668 45.43 -20.06 16.48
N ASN A 669 45.10 -18.81 16.12
CA ASN A 669 46.01 -17.74 15.68
C ASN A 669 46.84 -18.07 14.43
N SER A 670 46.52 -19.15 13.71
CA SER A 670 46.99 -19.36 12.34
C SER A 670 46.06 -18.68 11.33
N VAL A 671 46.53 -18.50 10.11
CA VAL A 671 45.88 -17.67 9.10
C VAL A 671 45.74 -18.45 7.79
N ALA A 672 44.51 -18.57 7.31
CA ALA A 672 44.20 -19.13 5.99
C ALA A 672 44.28 -18.03 4.92
N LEU A 673 44.72 -18.37 3.70
CA LEU A 673 44.44 -17.54 2.54
C LEU A 673 43.03 -17.91 2.05
N THR A 674 42.17 -16.93 1.84
CA THR A 674 40.80 -17.14 1.37
C THR A 674 40.52 -16.35 0.10
N HIS A 675 39.83 -16.97 -0.85
CA HIS A 675 39.04 -16.26 -1.86
C HIS A 675 37.78 -15.75 -1.17
N VAL A 676 37.54 -14.43 -1.22
CA VAL A 676 36.31 -13.82 -0.67
C VAL A 676 35.34 -13.59 -1.82
N VAL A 677 34.12 -14.10 -1.69
CA VAL A 677 33.10 -14.11 -2.75
C VAL A 677 31.72 -13.80 -2.16
N GLN A 678 30.85 -13.09 -2.90
CA GLN A 678 29.49 -12.81 -2.45
C GLN A 678 28.47 -13.72 -3.14
N ILE A 679 27.55 -14.30 -2.35
CA ILE A 679 26.54 -15.27 -2.76
C ILE A 679 25.16 -14.79 -2.34
N GLU A 680 24.19 -14.82 -3.24
CA GLU A 680 22.86 -14.24 -3.10
C GLU A 680 21.79 -15.23 -3.60
N ASN A 681 20.67 -15.37 -2.89
CA ASN A 681 19.57 -16.28 -3.23
C ASN A 681 18.28 -15.47 -3.29
N ASP A 682 17.85 -15.01 -4.47
CA ASP A 682 16.68 -14.11 -4.62
C ASP A 682 15.35 -14.68 -4.05
N GLU A 683 15.17 -16.00 -3.96
CA GLU A 683 13.92 -16.64 -3.50
C GLU A 683 13.72 -16.54 -1.98
N THR A 684 14.80 -16.73 -1.22
CA THR A 684 14.89 -16.38 0.21
C THR A 684 15.47 -14.98 0.41
N GLY A 685 15.67 -14.28 -0.71
CA GLY A 685 16.57 -13.16 -1.00
C GLY A 685 17.99 -13.16 -0.36
N ALA A 686 18.31 -14.03 0.60
CA ALA A 686 19.49 -14.04 1.49
C ALA A 686 20.83 -13.73 0.79
N TRP A 687 21.68 -12.94 1.42
CA TRP A 687 22.92 -12.43 0.80
C TRP A 687 24.09 -12.54 1.76
N PHE A 688 25.09 -13.31 1.37
CA PHE A 688 26.27 -13.59 2.17
C PHE A 688 27.55 -13.13 1.49
N GLU A 689 28.49 -12.58 2.27
CA GLU A 689 29.92 -12.55 1.90
C GLU A 689 30.61 -13.77 2.51
N ALA A 690 31.28 -14.59 1.70
CA ALA A 690 31.81 -15.90 2.07
C ALA A 690 33.33 -15.98 1.92
N PHE A 691 33.99 -16.54 2.94
CA PHE A 691 35.45 -16.70 2.97
C PHE A 691 35.81 -18.16 2.66
N VAL A 692 36.29 -18.44 1.44
CA VAL A 692 36.57 -19.80 0.96
C VAL A 692 38.08 -20.06 0.95
N ASP A 693 38.55 -21.11 1.64
CA ASP A 693 39.98 -21.45 1.70
C ASP A 693 40.57 -21.65 0.29
N ALA A 694 41.62 -20.89 -0.01
CA ALA A 694 42.22 -20.79 -1.33
C ALA A 694 43.12 -22.00 -1.70
N HIS A 695 43.19 -23.02 -0.84
CA HIS A 695 43.89 -24.28 -1.08
C HIS A 695 42.96 -25.51 -1.05
N SER A 696 41.92 -25.52 -0.21
CA SER A 696 40.98 -26.65 -0.05
C SER A 696 39.61 -26.45 -0.72
N GLY A 697 39.15 -25.20 -0.88
CA GLY A 697 37.78 -24.88 -1.32
C GLY A 697 36.71 -24.97 -0.23
N GLU A 698 37.09 -25.07 1.04
CA GLU A 698 36.17 -25.10 2.18
C GLU A 698 35.68 -23.68 2.54
N VAL A 699 34.38 -23.51 2.83
CA VAL A 699 33.85 -22.23 3.32
C VAL A 699 34.14 -22.12 4.82
N LEU A 700 34.99 -21.17 5.21
CA LEU A 700 35.49 -21.00 6.57
C LEU A 700 34.68 -19.99 7.42
N SER A 701 34.00 -19.02 6.80
CA SER A 701 33.26 -17.94 7.49
C SER A 701 32.28 -17.20 6.56
N VAL A 702 31.28 -16.47 7.11
CA VAL A 702 30.24 -15.70 6.39
C VAL A 702 29.74 -14.40 7.08
N THR A 703 29.04 -13.51 6.35
CA THR A 703 28.40 -12.21 6.76
C THR A 703 26.96 -12.11 6.15
N ASP A 704 25.93 -11.40 6.72
CA ASP A 704 24.45 -11.60 6.42
C ASP A 704 23.43 -10.48 6.92
N PHE A 705 22.13 -10.35 6.43
CA PHE A 705 21.44 -9.01 6.22
C PHE A 705 19.87 -8.56 6.06
N VAL A 706 18.65 -9.23 6.11
CA VAL A 706 17.36 -8.67 5.39
C VAL A 706 15.80 -8.93 5.69
N THR A 707 14.75 -8.13 5.13
CA THR A 707 13.21 -8.17 5.42
C THR A 707 11.89 -7.88 4.29
N LYS A 708 10.44 -8.10 4.44
CA LYS A 708 9.00 -8.28 3.63
C LYS A 708 7.52 -7.45 3.71
N ALA A 709 6.16 -7.98 3.75
CA ALA A 709 4.67 -7.46 3.29
C ALA A 709 3.10 -7.77 3.94
N SER A 710 1.86 -6.92 4.10
CA SER A 710 0.65 -5.29 6.26
C SER A 710 -0.78 -4.49 6.50
N TYR A 711 -1.84 -4.87 7.33
CA TYR A 711 -3.31 -4.43 7.17
C TYR A 711 -4.38 -3.88 8.26
N ARG A 712 -4.32 -2.81 9.09
CA ARG A 712 -5.29 -2.54 10.26
C ARG A 712 -6.80 -2.12 10.04
N VAL A 713 -7.52 -2.52 8.99
CA VAL A 713 -8.81 -1.83 8.66
C VAL A 713 -9.88 -1.83 9.76
N LEU A 714 -10.97 -1.04 9.61
CA LEU A 714 -12.28 -1.61 10.00
C LEU A 714 -12.50 -2.76 9.02
N PRO A 715 -12.24 -4.04 9.39
CA PRO A 715 -12.16 -5.10 8.40
C PRO A 715 -13.50 -5.20 7.69
N ILE A 716 -13.55 -5.69 6.45
CA ILE A 716 -14.78 -5.60 5.63
C ILE A 716 -15.98 -6.35 6.24
N THR A 717 -15.70 -7.16 7.27
CA THR A 717 -16.64 -7.80 8.20
C THR A 717 -17.21 -6.89 9.31
N SER A 718 -16.97 -5.58 9.29
CA SER A 718 -17.33 -4.64 10.36
C SER A 718 -18.01 -3.40 9.82
N GLU A 719 -19.03 -2.93 10.53
CA GLU A 719 -19.91 -1.80 10.18
C GLU A 719 -19.23 -0.46 10.54
N ILE A 720 -18.97 -0.29 11.84
CA ILE A 720 -18.73 1.02 12.45
C ILE A 720 -17.42 1.04 13.23
N LEU A 721 -16.86 2.24 13.33
CA LEU A 721 -15.62 2.58 14.01
C LEU A 721 -15.42 1.97 15.41
N THR A 722 -16.50 1.74 16.17
CA THR A 722 -16.44 1.15 17.52
C THR A 722 -16.28 -0.37 17.54
N GLN A 723 -16.50 -1.07 16.43
CA GLN A 723 -16.27 -2.53 16.30
C GLN A 723 -14.77 -2.86 16.23
N GLY A 724 -13.94 -1.88 15.85
CA GLY A 724 -12.51 -1.86 16.13
C GLY A 724 -11.63 -2.10 14.91
N PHE A 725 -10.72 -1.15 14.72
CA PHE A 725 -9.49 -1.29 13.94
C PHE A 725 -8.56 -2.33 14.58
N GLN A 726 -8.92 -3.60 14.39
CA GLN A 726 -8.07 -4.78 14.57
C GLN A 726 -7.02 -4.79 13.45
N THR A 727 -6.04 -5.72 13.46
CA THR A 727 -4.90 -5.83 12.44
C THR A 727 -4.69 -7.95 10.22
N LEU A 728 -5.11 -7.91 8.91
CA LEU A 728 -5.02 -8.96 7.86
C LEU A 728 -3.61 -8.95 7.28
N THR A 729 -3.29 -9.88 6.35
CA THR A 729 -2.06 -9.81 5.54
C THR A 729 -2.16 -10.41 4.15
N ASP A 730 -1.48 -9.77 3.20
CA ASP A 730 -1.50 -9.98 1.75
C ASP A 730 -2.86 -10.38 1.13
N PRO A 731 -4.02 -9.82 1.54
CA PRO A 731 -5.31 -10.21 1.03
C PRO A 731 -5.73 -9.32 -0.16
N GLN A 732 -4.76 -8.65 -0.79
CA GLN A 732 -4.95 -8.29 -2.19
C GLN A 732 -4.98 -9.57 -3.00
N ASP A 733 -6.07 -9.79 -3.70
CA ASP A 733 -6.23 -10.97 -4.53
C ASP A 733 -5.44 -10.77 -5.82
N THR A 734 -4.23 -11.33 -5.87
CA THR A 734 -3.33 -11.25 -7.02
C THR A 734 -3.84 -11.97 -8.29
N THR A 735 -5.08 -12.49 -8.29
CA THR A 735 -5.77 -12.88 -9.53
C THR A 735 -6.69 -11.77 -10.06
N ALA A 736 -7.30 -10.98 -9.18
CA ALA A 736 -8.13 -9.82 -9.54
C ALA A 736 -7.30 -8.55 -9.77
N SER A 737 -6.27 -8.37 -8.94
CA SER A 737 -5.31 -7.26 -8.98
C SER A 737 -3.88 -7.82 -9.16
N PRO A 738 -3.47 -8.21 -10.39
CA PRO A 738 -2.24 -8.97 -10.62
C PRO A 738 -0.95 -8.29 -10.13
N ASP A 739 -0.89 -6.97 -10.24
CA ASP A 739 0.25 -6.15 -9.81
C ASP A 739 0.07 -5.59 -8.38
N GLY A 740 -0.97 -6.04 -7.67
CA GLY A 740 -1.45 -5.45 -6.42
C GLY A 740 -2.38 -4.26 -6.62
N TRP A 741 -2.97 -3.76 -5.53
CA TRP A 741 -4.08 -2.79 -5.60
C TRP A 741 -3.70 -1.41 -6.13
N HIS A 742 -2.41 -1.10 -6.16
CA HIS A 742 -1.92 0.24 -6.46
C HIS A 742 -0.79 0.31 -7.48
N ASN A 743 -0.61 -0.73 -8.29
CA ASN A 743 -0.14 -0.45 -9.63
C ASN A 743 -1.29 0.21 -10.39
N THR A 744 -1.05 1.32 -11.10
CA THR A 744 -2.00 1.83 -12.10
C THR A 744 -2.06 0.96 -13.36
N GLY A 745 -1.31 -0.14 -13.40
CA GLY A 745 -1.04 -0.96 -14.58
C GLY A 745 -0.20 -0.25 -15.65
N SER A 746 0.03 1.06 -15.52
CA SER A 746 1.07 1.84 -16.20
C SER A 746 2.32 2.04 -15.34
N GLY A 747 2.20 1.79 -14.04
CA GLY A 747 3.26 2.06 -13.07
C GLY A 747 2.76 1.91 -11.65
N ALA A 748 3.70 1.51 -10.81
CA ALA A 748 3.69 1.71 -9.37
C ALA A 748 3.15 3.13 -9.04
N THR A 749 2.08 3.25 -8.24
CA THR A 749 1.64 4.52 -7.65
C THR A 749 1.75 4.42 -6.15
N THR A 750 2.07 5.53 -5.52
CA THR A 750 2.37 5.61 -4.10
C THR A 750 1.21 6.15 -3.26
N ASP A 751 0.02 6.45 -3.79
CA ASP A 751 -1.23 6.61 -3.00
C ASP A 751 -2.23 5.46 -3.08
N THR A 752 -3.22 5.42 -2.17
CA THR A 752 -4.61 5.03 -2.46
C THR A 752 -5.07 5.63 -3.79
N SER A 753 -4.78 4.89 -4.84
CA SER A 753 -4.59 5.26 -6.23
C SER A 753 -4.01 3.98 -6.81
N GLY A 754 -4.46 3.58 -7.98
CA GLY A 754 -4.09 2.27 -8.46
C GLY A 754 -4.86 1.89 -9.68
N ASN A 755 -4.94 0.59 -9.92
CA ASN A 755 -5.69 0.08 -11.03
C ASN A 755 -7.18 0.27 -10.74
N ASN A 756 -7.63 -0.05 -9.53
CA ASN A 756 -9.06 -0.19 -9.25
C ASN A 756 -9.70 1.10 -8.72
N VAL A 757 -8.95 1.93 -7.99
CA VAL A 757 -9.47 3.17 -7.36
C VAL A 757 -8.35 4.18 -7.03
N ILE A 758 -8.72 5.44 -6.79
CA ILE A 758 -7.97 6.50 -6.09
C ILE A 758 -8.84 7.16 -5.03
N THR A 759 -8.31 7.46 -3.83
CA THR A 759 -9.04 8.14 -2.74
C THR A 759 -8.28 9.35 -2.20
N PHE A 760 -9.02 10.42 -1.92
CA PHE A 760 -8.47 11.76 -1.79
C PHE A 760 -9.39 12.69 -0.99
N LYS A 761 -8.98 13.95 -0.82
CA LYS A 761 -9.84 15.02 -0.32
C LYS A 761 -9.73 16.25 -1.21
N GLY A 762 -10.82 16.63 -1.88
CA GLY A 762 -10.93 17.84 -2.69
C GLY A 762 -10.22 17.79 -4.06
N SER A 763 -8.97 17.28 -4.13
CA SER A 763 -8.28 17.07 -5.42
C SER A 763 -7.62 15.68 -5.45
N GLN A 764 -7.58 15.00 -6.60
CA GLN A 764 -7.12 13.59 -6.66
C GLN A 764 -5.61 13.38 -6.41
N THR A 765 -4.85 14.42 -6.11
CA THR A 765 -3.46 14.36 -5.63
C THR A 765 -3.34 14.85 -4.18
N SER A 766 -4.44 15.33 -3.60
CA SER A 766 -4.63 15.55 -2.16
C SER A 766 -5.16 14.27 -1.52
N THR A 767 -4.49 13.18 -1.86
CA THR A 767 -4.55 11.90 -1.20
C THR A 767 -3.79 12.06 0.16
N THR A 768 -3.89 11.15 1.13
CA THR A 768 -3.00 11.15 2.33
C THR A 768 -1.58 10.62 1.98
N GLN A 769 -0.68 10.13 2.86
CA GLN A 769 0.70 9.69 2.47
C GLN A 769 1.45 8.67 3.34
N GLU A 770 1.74 7.43 2.87
CA GLU A 770 2.22 6.36 3.76
C GLU A 770 3.65 6.51 4.24
N SER A 771 4.01 5.57 5.10
CA SER A 771 4.63 5.98 6.33
C SER A 771 6.04 5.48 6.61
N GLY A 772 6.66 4.81 5.64
CA GLY A 772 8.02 4.27 5.62
C GLY A 772 8.15 2.78 5.27
N SER A 773 9.14 2.43 4.44
CA SER A 773 9.34 1.19 3.63
C SER A 773 8.81 -0.22 4.03
N GLY A 774 7.59 -0.61 3.67
CA GLY A 774 7.25 -2.04 3.63
C GLY A 774 5.87 -2.33 3.10
N ASP A 775 5.34 -1.45 2.25
CA ASP A 775 4.00 -1.65 1.71
C ASP A 775 2.94 -1.64 2.80
N VAL A 776 3.09 -0.80 3.83
CA VAL A 776 2.12 -0.72 4.92
C VAL A 776 1.36 0.60 5.06
N PHE A 777 0.07 0.53 5.41
CA PHE A 777 -0.71 1.69 5.81
C PHE A 777 -1.01 1.30 7.26
N VAL A 778 -0.35 1.86 8.32
CA VAL A 778 -0.72 1.53 9.73
C VAL A 778 -1.21 2.79 10.76
N PHE A 779 -3.19 3.94 11.19
CA PHE A 779 -3.82 5.20 11.78
C PHE A 779 -4.79 4.89 12.92
N THR A 780 -4.32 5.24 14.10
CA THR A 780 -5.14 5.42 15.27
C THR A 780 -5.80 6.80 15.18
N GLN A 781 -6.86 6.88 14.36
CA GLN A 781 -7.81 7.99 14.43
C GLN A 781 -8.37 8.08 15.86
N ASN A 782 -8.86 9.25 16.25
CA ASN A 782 -9.49 9.49 17.55
C ASN A 782 -10.91 10.05 17.35
N PRO A 783 -11.98 9.30 17.69
CA PRO A 783 -13.37 9.74 17.47
C PRO A 783 -13.79 10.86 18.43
N ASN A 784 -12.93 11.28 19.35
CA ASN A 784 -13.12 12.43 20.23
C ASN A 784 -12.44 13.71 19.68
N GLN A 785 -11.97 13.69 18.44
CA GLN A 785 -11.42 14.84 17.71
C GLN A 785 -12.24 15.09 16.45
N ALA A 786 -12.24 16.33 15.96
CA ALA A 786 -12.89 16.68 14.69
C ALA A 786 -12.38 15.77 13.56
N PRO A 787 -13.23 15.25 12.66
CA PRO A 787 -12.80 14.32 11.62
C PRO A 787 -11.81 14.97 10.65
N THR A 788 -11.84 16.30 10.55
CA THR A 788 -10.90 17.12 9.79
C THR A 788 -9.47 17.16 10.37
N VAL A 789 -9.20 16.61 11.57
CA VAL A 789 -7.80 16.42 12.02
C VAL A 789 -7.13 15.36 11.16
N GLN A 790 -5.84 15.55 10.91
CA GLN A 790 -5.08 14.77 9.92
C GLN A 790 -5.25 13.26 10.12
N ALA A 791 -5.05 12.76 11.36
CA ALA A 791 -5.20 11.35 11.74
C ALA A 791 -6.57 10.71 11.40
N ASN A 792 -7.65 11.49 11.48
CA ASN A 792 -9.01 10.99 11.24
C ASN A 792 -9.32 10.98 9.74
N LEU A 793 -9.00 12.07 9.05
CA LEU A 793 -9.05 12.18 7.58
C LEU A 793 -8.18 11.13 6.87
N ASP A 794 -7.05 10.78 7.45
CA ASP A 794 -6.15 9.77 6.92
C ASP A 794 -6.76 8.37 7.05
N ALA A 795 -7.27 8.03 8.23
CA ALA A 795 -8.06 6.82 8.41
C ALA A 795 -9.24 6.76 7.42
N ALA A 796 -9.94 7.87 7.22
CA ALA A 796 -11.11 7.97 6.36
C ALA A 796 -10.81 7.67 4.88
N ARG A 797 -9.84 8.36 4.26
CA ARG A 797 -9.47 8.16 2.84
C ARG A 797 -9.20 6.69 2.57
N THR A 798 -8.40 6.08 3.42
CA THR A 798 -7.77 4.80 3.13
C THR A 798 -8.59 3.62 3.67
N ASN A 799 -9.41 3.81 4.70
CA ASN A 799 -10.53 2.89 4.98
C ASN A 799 -11.48 2.83 3.77
N ALA A 800 -11.72 3.94 3.06
CA ALA A 800 -12.49 3.89 1.82
C ALA A 800 -11.77 3.15 0.68
N PHE A 801 -10.45 3.37 0.49
CA PHE A 801 -9.68 2.63 -0.52
C PHE A 801 -9.70 1.11 -0.27
N TYR A 802 -9.60 0.68 0.99
CA TYR A 802 -9.73 -0.73 1.36
C TYR A 802 -11.01 -1.35 0.83
N LEU A 803 -12.14 -0.71 1.14
CA LEU A 803 -13.46 -1.24 0.85
C LEU A 803 -13.68 -1.26 -0.66
N VAL A 804 -13.26 -0.21 -1.37
CA VAL A 804 -13.40 -0.16 -2.83
C VAL A 804 -12.56 -1.24 -3.53
N ASN A 805 -11.32 -1.53 -3.08
CA ASN A 805 -10.54 -2.62 -3.66
C ASN A 805 -10.96 -4.01 -3.21
N SER A 806 -11.37 -4.18 -1.95
CA SER A 806 -11.90 -5.45 -1.47
C SER A 806 -13.14 -5.83 -2.27
N VAL A 807 -14.03 -4.85 -2.49
CA VAL A 807 -15.21 -5.00 -3.35
C VAL A 807 -14.79 -5.23 -4.80
N HIS A 808 -13.80 -4.53 -5.35
CA HIS A 808 -13.25 -4.85 -6.67
C HIS A 808 -12.82 -6.33 -6.74
N ASP A 809 -11.95 -6.78 -5.84
CA ASP A 809 -11.34 -8.10 -5.90
C ASP A 809 -12.35 -9.23 -5.71
N PHE A 810 -13.25 -9.11 -4.72
CA PHE A 810 -14.29 -10.13 -4.56
C PHE A 810 -15.34 -10.06 -5.67
N THR A 811 -15.70 -8.90 -6.21
CA THR A 811 -16.65 -8.86 -7.36
C THR A 811 -16.00 -9.36 -8.65
N TYR A 812 -14.70 -9.12 -8.86
CA TYR A 812 -13.90 -9.68 -9.94
C TYR A 812 -13.87 -11.21 -9.88
N ARG A 813 -13.60 -11.79 -8.70
CA ARG A 813 -13.67 -13.25 -8.45
C ARG A 813 -15.03 -13.86 -8.77
N TYR A 814 -16.10 -13.07 -8.78
CA TYR A 814 -17.47 -13.52 -9.08
C TYR A 814 -18.00 -12.97 -10.43
N GLY A 815 -17.14 -12.38 -11.28
CA GLY A 815 -17.47 -12.05 -12.67
C GLY A 815 -17.71 -10.57 -13.00
N PHE A 816 -17.27 -9.62 -12.16
CA PHE A 816 -17.15 -8.19 -12.50
C PHE A 816 -15.69 -7.87 -12.89
N THR A 817 -15.34 -8.18 -14.13
CA THR A 817 -13.99 -8.11 -14.70
C THR A 817 -13.93 -7.09 -15.84
N GLU A 818 -12.77 -6.98 -16.50
CA GLU A 818 -12.56 -6.07 -17.63
C GLU A 818 -13.56 -6.32 -18.76
N ALA A 819 -13.86 -7.59 -19.04
CA ALA A 819 -14.84 -7.96 -20.07
C ALA A 819 -16.30 -7.64 -19.67
N THR A 820 -16.59 -7.46 -18.38
CA THR A 820 -17.92 -7.14 -17.83
C THR A 820 -17.99 -5.77 -17.15
N PHE A 821 -17.10 -4.86 -17.58
CA PHE A 821 -17.15 -3.40 -17.36
C PHE A 821 -16.79 -2.95 -15.93
N ASN A 822 -15.82 -3.62 -15.30
CA ASN A 822 -15.22 -3.14 -14.05
C ASN A 822 -14.49 -1.79 -14.21
N PHE A 823 -14.05 -1.23 -13.08
CA PHE A 823 -13.34 0.05 -13.04
C PHE A 823 -11.84 -0.20 -12.93
N GLN A 824 -11.09 -0.13 -14.03
CA GLN A 824 -9.65 -0.34 -14.05
C GLN A 824 -8.87 0.67 -14.92
N GLN A 825 -7.74 1.16 -14.39
CA GLN A 825 -6.86 2.08 -15.11
C GLN A 825 -6.18 1.41 -16.31
N ASN A 826 -5.80 0.14 -16.17
CA ASN A 826 -5.34 -0.76 -17.20
C ASN A 826 -6.11 -2.09 -17.15
N ASN A 827 -6.64 -2.51 -18.29
CA ASN A 827 -7.42 -3.74 -18.42
C ASN A 827 -6.56 -4.94 -18.90
N PHE A 828 -5.24 -4.79 -18.94
CA PHE A 828 -4.26 -5.81 -19.34
C PHE A 828 -4.52 -6.48 -20.71
N GLY A 829 -5.27 -5.81 -21.58
CA GLY A 829 -5.74 -6.35 -22.86
C GLY A 829 -6.84 -7.42 -22.78
N LYS A 830 -7.45 -7.66 -21.61
CA LYS A 830 -8.46 -8.71 -21.37
C LYS A 830 -9.87 -8.35 -21.88
N GLY A 831 -10.22 -7.06 -21.98
CA GLY A 831 -11.54 -6.61 -22.40
C GLY A 831 -11.87 -5.18 -21.93
N GLY A 832 -13.11 -4.75 -22.17
CA GLY A 832 -13.64 -3.45 -21.71
C GLY A 832 -12.95 -2.23 -22.33
N ALA A 833 -13.25 -1.06 -21.76
CA ALA A 833 -12.53 0.18 -21.99
C ALA A 833 -11.84 0.63 -20.69
N GLN A 834 -10.52 0.69 -20.72
CA GLN A 834 -9.68 1.06 -19.56
C GLN A 834 -9.60 2.57 -19.32
N ASN A 835 -8.81 2.95 -18.32
CA ASN A 835 -8.62 4.31 -17.78
C ASN A 835 -9.80 4.79 -16.92
N ASP A 836 -10.44 3.87 -16.19
CA ASP A 836 -11.71 4.15 -15.53
C ASP A 836 -11.80 3.67 -14.08
N ARG A 837 -10.65 3.59 -13.38
CA ARG A 837 -10.57 3.38 -11.92
C ARG A 837 -11.56 4.26 -11.15
N VAL A 838 -12.10 3.77 -10.04
CA VAL A 838 -12.98 4.58 -9.17
C VAL A 838 -12.19 5.77 -8.59
N THR A 839 -12.85 6.88 -8.35
CA THR A 839 -12.29 8.07 -7.71
C THR A 839 -13.13 8.38 -6.47
N VAL A 840 -12.52 8.64 -5.31
CA VAL A 840 -13.24 8.84 -4.03
C VAL A 840 -12.76 10.10 -3.32
N SER A 841 -13.59 11.13 -3.28
CA SER A 841 -13.33 12.33 -2.46
C SER A 841 -13.96 12.13 -1.09
N VAL A 842 -13.18 12.04 -0.01
CA VAL A 842 -13.70 11.98 1.37
C VAL A 842 -13.58 13.32 2.08
N GLN A 843 -14.49 13.58 3.00
CA GLN A 843 -14.73 14.90 3.59
C GLN A 843 -14.92 15.96 2.50
N ASP A 844 -15.61 15.60 1.43
CA ASP A 844 -15.79 16.45 0.26
C ASP A 844 -16.66 17.66 0.62
N SER A 845 -16.20 18.87 0.25
CA SER A 845 -16.84 20.12 0.67
C SER A 845 -18.10 20.49 -0.12
N SER A 846 -18.55 19.65 -1.07
CA SER A 846 -19.80 19.87 -1.82
C SER A 846 -21.07 19.38 -1.11
N GLY A 847 -20.94 18.67 0.03
CA GLY A 847 -22.07 18.17 0.80
C GLY A 847 -21.79 17.99 2.29
N ILE A 848 -22.83 17.63 3.04
CA ILE A 848 -22.80 17.22 4.44
C ILE A 848 -24.01 16.31 4.69
N ASN A 849 -23.93 15.44 5.71
CA ASN A 849 -24.97 14.49 6.12
C ASN A 849 -25.45 13.56 4.99
N ASN A 850 -24.54 13.12 4.10
CA ASN A 850 -24.82 12.18 3.00
C ASN A 850 -23.54 11.54 2.41
N ALA A 851 -23.69 10.79 1.31
CA ALA A 851 -22.64 10.44 0.33
C ALA A 851 -23.25 10.40 -1.10
N ASP A 852 -22.46 10.18 -2.14
CA ASP A 852 -22.94 9.81 -3.49
C ASP A 852 -21.88 9.14 -4.39
N PHE A 853 -22.31 8.36 -5.39
CA PHE A 853 -21.46 7.77 -6.43
C PHE A 853 -22.00 8.02 -7.86
N ALA A 854 -21.30 8.84 -8.63
CA ALA A 854 -21.55 9.01 -10.05
C ALA A 854 -20.95 7.84 -10.87
N THR A 855 -21.78 7.12 -11.63
CA THR A 855 -21.34 6.04 -12.52
C THR A 855 -21.52 6.42 -14.01
N PRO A 856 -20.46 6.91 -14.67
CA PRO A 856 -20.46 7.06 -16.12
C PRO A 856 -20.23 5.71 -16.83
N ALA A 857 -20.11 5.76 -18.15
CA ALA A 857 -19.92 4.57 -18.99
C ALA A 857 -18.55 3.89 -18.78
N ASP A 858 -18.44 2.67 -19.30
CA ASP A 858 -17.18 1.93 -19.46
C ASP A 858 -16.11 2.79 -20.16
N GLY A 859 -14.91 2.89 -19.59
CA GLY A 859 -13.86 3.82 -20.05
C GLY A 859 -13.95 5.24 -19.50
N GLN A 860 -14.77 5.49 -18.47
CA GLN A 860 -14.77 6.73 -17.68
C GLN A 860 -14.87 6.42 -16.18
N SER A 861 -14.00 7.02 -15.36
CA SER A 861 -13.94 6.78 -13.90
C SER A 861 -15.27 6.96 -13.18
N GLY A 862 -15.63 5.99 -12.33
CA GLY A 862 -16.65 6.20 -11.29
C GLY A 862 -16.18 7.26 -10.29
N ARG A 863 -17.10 8.06 -9.73
CA ARG A 863 -16.77 9.12 -8.76
C ARG A 863 -17.65 9.08 -7.53
N MET A 864 -17.10 8.57 -6.44
CA MET A 864 -17.64 8.58 -5.09
C MET A 864 -17.29 9.90 -4.38
N ARG A 865 -18.22 10.42 -3.57
CA ARG A 865 -18.02 11.51 -2.62
C ARG A 865 -18.58 11.09 -1.25
N MET A 866 -17.72 11.11 -0.24
CA MET A 866 -18.08 10.83 1.15
C MET A 866 -18.06 12.16 1.93
N PHE A 867 -19.18 12.54 2.54
CA PHE A 867 -19.24 13.79 3.31
C PHE A 867 -19.00 13.59 4.81
N LEU A 868 -18.81 14.71 5.50
CA LEU A 868 -18.91 14.77 6.96
C LEU A 868 -20.37 14.79 7.40
N TRP A 869 -20.61 14.48 8.67
CA TRP A 869 -21.93 14.44 9.31
C TRP A 869 -21.95 15.27 10.60
N ASP A 870 -22.71 16.36 10.64
CA ASP A 870 -22.76 17.33 11.75
C ASP A 870 -23.83 17.04 12.82
N GLU A 871 -24.48 15.88 12.75
CA GLU A 871 -25.44 15.38 13.74
C GLU A 871 -24.81 15.10 15.13
N THR A 872 -23.48 15.15 15.25
CA THR A 872 -22.75 15.02 16.53
C THR A 872 -21.61 16.04 16.68
N ASN A 873 -21.06 16.14 17.89
CA ASN A 873 -19.91 17.00 18.21
C ASN A 873 -18.84 16.19 18.96
N PRO A 874 -17.65 15.95 18.39
CA PRO A 874 -17.26 16.32 17.01
C PRO A 874 -18.13 15.62 15.96
N ASP A 875 -18.16 16.22 14.77
CA ASP A 875 -18.75 15.70 13.54
C ASP A 875 -18.22 14.27 13.24
N ARG A 876 -18.93 13.48 12.44
CA ARG A 876 -18.48 12.14 11.99
C ARG A 876 -18.13 12.13 10.51
N ASP A 877 -17.40 11.10 10.09
CA ASP A 877 -16.92 10.93 8.73
C ASP A 877 -17.56 9.70 8.10
N GLY A 878 -18.30 9.88 7.00
CA GLY A 878 -18.97 8.78 6.30
C GLY A 878 -18.01 7.74 5.72
N ALA A 879 -16.74 8.07 5.53
CA ALA A 879 -15.73 7.09 5.07
C ALA A 879 -15.15 6.20 6.20
N LEU A 880 -15.60 6.41 7.45
CA LEU A 880 -15.30 5.58 8.63
C LEU A 880 -16.52 4.78 9.12
N GLU A 881 -17.48 4.60 8.22
CA GLU A 881 -18.66 3.76 8.36
C GLU A 881 -18.77 2.93 7.06
N ASN A 882 -18.47 1.64 7.19
CA ASN A 882 -18.05 0.80 6.07
C ASN A 882 -19.20 0.46 5.12
N ASP A 883 -20.39 0.30 5.67
CA ASP A 883 -21.64 0.07 4.96
C ASP A 883 -21.92 1.20 3.96
N ILE A 884 -21.68 2.47 4.31
CA ILE A 884 -21.87 3.61 3.41
C ILE A 884 -20.86 3.55 2.25
N VAL A 885 -19.58 3.27 2.49
CA VAL A 885 -18.60 3.16 1.40
C VAL A 885 -18.89 1.96 0.48
N VAL A 886 -19.27 0.81 1.05
CA VAL A 886 -19.65 -0.38 0.27
C VAL A 886 -20.94 -0.14 -0.51
N HIS A 887 -21.90 0.60 0.07
CA HIS A 887 -23.11 1.06 -0.58
C HIS A 887 -22.78 1.90 -1.81
N GLU A 888 -22.00 2.98 -1.64
CA GLU A 888 -21.62 3.86 -2.74
C GLU A 888 -20.87 3.10 -3.86
N ASN A 889 -19.90 2.25 -3.51
CA ASN A 889 -19.16 1.49 -4.54
C ASN A 889 -20.06 0.51 -5.31
N THR A 890 -21.13 0.01 -4.65
CA THR A 890 -22.10 -0.90 -5.27
C THR A 890 -23.03 -0.19 -6.25
N HIS A 891 -23.27 1.12 -6.14
CA HIS A 891 -23.88 1.88 -7.23
C HIS A 891 -23.02 1.81 -8.50
N GLY A 892 -21.69 1.86 -8.34
CA GLY A 892 -20.73 1.63 -9.42
C GLY A 892 -20.93 0.27 -10.09
N VAL A 893 -20.80 -0.82 -9.32
CA VAL A 893 -20.97 -2.20 -9.80
C VAL A 893 -22.32 -2.39 -10.51
N THR A 894 -23.40 -1.94 -9.88
CA THR A 894 -24.77 -2.17 -10.36
C THR A 894 -25.11 -1.35 -11.61
N ASN A 895 -24.65 -0.10 -11.73
CA ASN A 895 -24.84 0.72 -12.95
C ASN A 895 -23.89 0.34 -14.10
N ARG A 896 -22.71 -0.23 -13.83
CA ARG A 896 -21.83 -0.79 -14.86
C ARG A 896 -22.38 -2.10 -15.43
N MET A 897 -22.72 -3.08 -14.58
CA MET A 897 -23.21 -4.38 -15.05
C MET A 897 -24.61 -4.27 -15.68
N THR A 898 -25.53 -3.49 -15.09
CA THR A 898 -26.90 -3.36 -15.61
C THR A 898 -26.92 -2.64 -16.96
N GLY A 899 -27.29 -3.36 -18.02
CA GLY A 899 -27.32 -2.83 -19.39
C GLY A 899 -25.95 -2.80 -20.10
N GLY A 900 -24.89 -3.27 -19.46
CA GLY A 900 -23.57 -3.50 -20.06
C GLY A 900 -22.75 -2.24 -20.34
N GLY A 901 -22.04 -1.76 -19.33
CA GLY A 901 -21.02 -0.72 -19.46
C GLY A 901 -21.57 0.63 -19.90
N THR A 902 -22.77 1.01 -19.43
CA THR A 902 -23.42 2.27 -19.82
C THR A 902 -23.46 3.32 -18.72
N GLY A 903 -23.62 2.94 -17.45
CA GLY A 903 -23.94 3.86 -16.34
C GLY A 903 -25.38 4.39 -16.35
N ARG A 904 -26.05 4.42 -17.51
CA ARG A 904 -27.34 5.11 -17.74
C ARG A 904 -28.59 4.26 -17.43
N CYS A 905 -28.48 3.22 -16.60
CA CYS A 905 -29.45 2.12 -16.53
C CYS A 905 -30.14 1.81 -15.18
N LEU A 906 -29.92 2.59 -14.12
CA LEU A 906 -30.74 2.55 -12.88
C LEU A 906 -31.42 3.90 -12.59
N GLN A 907 -31.87 4.60 -13.64
CA GLN A 907 -32.21 6.03 -13.60
C GLN A 907 -33.70 6.36 -13.35
N THR A 908 -34.62 5.39 -13.53
CA THR A 908 -36.04 5.59 -13.16
C THR A 908 -36.32 5.15 -11.73
N THR A 909 -37.20 5.84 -10.99
CA THR A 909 -37.43 5.68 -9.52
C THR A 909 -37.44 4.24 -8.98
N GLU A 910 -38.16 3.28 -9.58
CA GLU A 910 -38.14 1.88 -9.09
C GLU A 910 -36.80 1.15 -9.38
N ALA A 911 -36.10 1.53 -10.46
CA ALA A 911 -34.78 1.03 -10.79
C ALA A 911 -33.67 1.64 -9.92
N GLY A 912 -33.75 2.96 -9.67
CA GLY A 912 -32.87 3.66 -8.74
C GLY A 912 -33.02 3.13 -7.33
N GLY A 913 -34.26 2.95 -6.86
CA GLY A 913 -34.54 2.32 -5.57
C GLY A 913 -34.00 0.89 -5.44
N MET A 914 -34.01 0.08 -6.51
CA MET A 914 -33.28 -1.20 -6.44
C MET A 914 -31.76 -1.02 -6.43
N GLY A 915 -31.22 0.05 -7.01
CA GLY A 915 -29.83 0.51 -6.81
C GLY A 915 -29.52 0.67 -5.33
N GLU A 916 -30.23 1.57 -4.63
CA GLU A 916 -30.15 1.75 -3.17
C GLU A 916 -30.20 0.42 -2.42
N GLY A 917 -31.17 -0.43 -2.77
CA GLY A 917 -31.38 -1.70 -2.10
C GLY A 917 -30.32 -2.77 -2.42
N TRP A 918 -29.69 -2.73 -3.60
CA TRP A 918 -28.53 -3.58 -3.91
C TRP A 918 -27.29 -3.11 -3.16
N SER A 919 -27.12 -1.79 -3.03
CA SER A 919 -26.03 -1.15 -2.31
C SER A 919 -26.08 -1.48 -0.81
N ASP A 920 -27.22 -1.29 -0.15
CA ASP A 920 -27.48 -1.75 1.22
C ASP A 920 -27.31 -3.29 1.38
N THR A 921 -27.65 -4.07 0.35
CA THR A 921 -27.47 -5.54 0.38
C THR A 921 -26.01 -5.95 0.33
N MET A 922 -25.16 -5.22 -0.41
CA MET A 922 -23.74 -5.55 -0.46
C MET A 922 -23.08 -5.27 0.88
N ALA A 923 -23.43 -4.15 1.53
CA ALA A 923 -23.03 -3.82 2.90
C ALA A 923 -23.44 -4.93 3.89
N ASP A 924 -24.74 -5.29 3.90
CA ASP A 924 -25.30 -6.40 4.69
C ASP A 924 -24.54 -7.73 4.47
N TRP A 925 -24.11 -8.03 3.23
CA TRP A 925 -23.31 -9.21 2.90
C TRP A 925 -21.85 -9.11 3.37
N THR A 926 -21.18 -7.97 3.14
CA THR A 926 -19.77 -7.78 3.47
C THR A 926 -19.50 -8.01 4.95
N GLU A 927 -20.45 -7.67 5.82
CA GLU A 927 -20.28 -7.73 7.27
C GLU A 927 -20.56 -9.09 7.90
N LYS A 928 -21.09 -10.08 7.17
CA LYS A 928 -21.40 -11.37 7.78
C LYS A 928 -20.13 -12.12 8.16
N THR A 929 -20.00 -12.43 9.45
CA THR A 929 -18.87 -13.13 10.09
C THR A 929 -19.17 -14.60 10.43
N SER A 930 -20.41 -15.06 10.27
CA SER A 930 -20.83 -16.44 10.55
C SER A 930 -22.13 -16.79 9.82
N SER A 931 -22.62 -18.02 10.02
CA SER A 931 -23.94 -18.46 9.56
C SER A 931 -25.13 -17.82 10.29
N ALA A 932 -24.90 -16.97 11.30
CA ALA A 932 -25.95 -16.19 11.94
C ALA A 932 -26.36 -15.02 11.04
N VAL A 933 -27.66 -14.79 10.89
CA VAL A 933 -28.21 -13.63 10.18
C VAL A 933 -29.00 -12.79 11.20
N PRO A 934 -28.31 -11.91 11.95
CA PRO A 934 -28.95 -10.95 12.84
C PRO A 934 -29.68 -9.86 12.03
N ASP A 935 -30.56 -9.13 12.68
CA ASP A 935 -31.10 -7.88 12.13
C ASP A 935 -29.94 -6.89 11.88
N TYR A 936 -30.04 -6.09 10.82
CA TYR A 936 -28.98 -5.19 10.33
C TYR A 936 -29.49 -3.77 10.12
N VAL A 937 -28.64 -2.77 10.30
CA VAL A 937 -28.95 -1.33 10.11
C VAL A 937 -27.85 -0.69 9.26
N MET A 938 -28.10 0.53 8.77
CA MET A 938 -27.13 1.33 7.99
C MET A 938 -26.87 2.66 8.71
N GLY A 939 -25.65 3.19 8.65
CA GLY A 939 -25.31 4.56 9.06
C GLY A 939 -25.56 4.89 10.54
N GLN A 940 -25.61 3.90 11.43
CA GLN A 940 -25.95 4.11 12.85
C GLN A 940 -24.91 4.97 13.61
N TYR A 941 -23.66 4.99 13.16
CA TYR A 941 -22.60 5.77 13.77
C TYR A 941 -22.67 7.24 13.35
N VAL A 942 -22.79 7.60 12.07
CA VAL A 942 -22.79 9.00 11.60
C VAL A 942 -23.92 9.83 12.22
N ILE A 943 -25.14 9.29 12.32
CA ILE A 943 -26.27 9.96 12.98
C ILE A 943 -26.35 9.71 14.50
N ASN A 944 -25.53 8.79 15.03
CA ASN A 944 -25.52 8.39 16.44
C ASN A 944 -26.89 7.90 16.97
N ASP A 945 -27.62 7.15 16.14
CA ASP A 945 -28.86 6.45 16.52
C ASP A 945 -28.73 4.97 16.15
N PRO A 946 -28.83 4.01 17.10
CA PRO A 946 -28.78 2.58 16.83
C PRO A 946 -29.95 2.04 15.99
N ALA A 947 -30.92 2.88 15.60
CA ALA A 947 -31.90 2.55 14.57
C ALA A 947 -31.34 2.66 13.13
N GLY A 948 -30.28 3.45 12.92
CA GLY A 948 -29.71 3.73 11.60
C GLY A 948 -30.52 4.73 10.75
N ILE A 949 -30.06 4.99 9.53
CA ILE A 949 -30.64 5.98 8.59
C ILE A 949 -31.87 5.48 7.83
N ARG A 950 -32.25 4.20 7.99
CA ARG A 950 -33.36 3.53 7.29
C ARG A 950 -34.57 3.38 8.22
N THR A 951 -35.79 3.39 7.68
CA THR A 951 -37.04 3.39 8.47
C THR A 951 -37.25 2.10 9.28
N HIS A 952 -36.65 0.99 8.86
CA HIS A 952 -36.66 -0.30 9.58
C HIS A 952 -35.33 -1.05 9.39
N PRO A 953 -34.79 -1.73 10.42
CA PRO A 953 -33.67 -2.67 10.25
C PRO A 953 -33.99 -3.76 9.22
N TYR A 954 -33.00 -4.24 8.47
CA TYR A 954 -33.19 -5.44 7.62
C TYR A 954 -33.28 -6.68 8.49
N SER A 955 -34.33 -7.47 8.26
CA SER A 955 -34.73 -8.51 9.21
C SER A 955 -35.45 -9.67 8.54
N THR A 956 -35.19 -10.87 9.05
CA THR A 956 -36.01 -12.05 8.76
C THR A 956 -37.36 -12.03 9.48
N SER A 957 -37.56 -11.12 10.45
CA SER A 957 -38.81 -10.93 11.16
C SER A 957 -39.70 -9.88 10.50
N SER A 958 -40.86 -10.33 10.00
CA SER A 958 -41.90 -9.44 9.45
C SER A 958 -42.60 -8.55 10.48
N SER A 959 -42.28 -8.68 11.79
CA SER A 959 -42.71 -7.74 12.83
C SER A 959 -41.67 -6.67 13.16
N VAL A 960 -40.41 -6.84 12.71
CA VAL A 960 -39.36 -5.83 12.79
C VAL A 960 -39.35 -5.03 11.49
N ASN A 961 -39.35 -5.72 10.34
CA ASN A 961 -39.43 -5.08 9.03
C ASN A 961 -40.63 -5.61 8.21
N PRO A 962 -41.77 -4.89 8.20
CA PRO A 962 -43.00 -5.28 7.53
C PRO A 962 -43.02 -4.93 6.03
N LEU A 963 -41.93 -4.39 5.47
CA LEU A 963 -41.87 -3.94 4.08
C LEU A 963 -41.99 -5.12 3.09
N THR A 964 -42.79 -4.92 2.06
CA THR A 964 -43.11 -5.91 1.01
C THR A 964 -43.35 -5.21 -0.33
N TYR A 965 -43.49 -5.95 -1.43
CA TYR A 965 -43.74 -5.37 -2.76
C TYR A 965 -44.97 -4.43 -2.82
N ALA A 966 -45.92 -4.55 -1.91
CA ALA A 966 -47.06 -3.64 -1.77
C ALA A 966 -46.71 -2.26 -1.19
N SER A 967 -45.60 -2.11 -0.46
CA SER A 967 -45.15 -0.81 0.06
C SER A 967 -44.89 0.20 -1.07
N LEU A 968 -44.42 -0.26 -2.23
CA LEU A 968 -44.15 0.57 -3.42
C LEU A 968 -45.40 1.29 -3.98
N GLN A 969 -46.61 0.99 -3.51
CA GLN A 969 -47.81 1.78 -3.88
C GLN A 969 -47.80 3.21 -3.30
N SER A 970 -47.06 3.43 -2.21
CA SER A 970 -47.03 4.72 -1.48
C SER A 970 -45.65 5.40 -1.46
N LEU A 971 -44.59 4.69 -1.83
CA LEU A 971 -43.21 5.20 -1.81
C LEU A 971 -42.86 5.84 -3.16
N ASN A 972 -42.23 7.00 -3.12
CA ASN A 972 -41.89 7.81 -4.31
C ASN A 972 -40.45 8.36 -4.30
N GLU A 973 -39.73 8.13 -3.20
CA GLU A 973 -38.31 8.39 -2.96
C GLU A 973 -37.51 7.08 -3.25
N VAL A 974 -36.21 7.15 -3.57
CA VAL A 974 -35.44 5.96 -3.98
C VAL A 974 -34.98 5.10 -2.80
N HIS A 975 -34.49 5.69 -1.70
CA HIS A 975 -34.00 4.96 -0.53
C HIS A 975 -35.14 4.25 0.19
N ASP A 976 -36.30 4.91 0.33
CA ASP A 976 -37.58 4.33 0.75
C ASP A 976 -37.88 3.00 0.02
N ILE A 977 -37.70 2.99 -1.31
CA ILE A 977 -37.94 1.82 -2.16
C ILE A 977 -36.80 0.79 -1.99
N GLY A 978 -35.57 1.25 -1.80
CA GLY A 978 -34.39 0.45 -1.50
C GLY A 978 -34.55 -0.43 -0.29
N GLU A 979 -35.11 0.08 0.81
CA GLU A 979 -35.37 -0.71 2.02
C GLU A 979 -36.21 -1.97 1.74
N VAL A 980 -37.15 -1.88 0.79
CA VAL A 980 -37.99 -3.01 0.40
C VAL A 980 -37.20 -4.07 -0.38
N TRP A 981 -36.22 -3.65 -1.18
CA TRP A 981 -35.37 -4.56 -1.96
C TRP A 981 -34.25 -5.16 -1.09
N ALA A 982 -33.57 -4.37 -0.27
CA ALA A 982 -32.56 -4.83 0.68
C ALA A 982 -33.13 -5.82 1.70
N ASN A 983 -34.26 -5.50 2.35
CA ASN A 983 -34.98 -6.43 3.22
C ASN A 983 -35.40 -7.73 2.50
N THR A 984 -35.65 -7.67 1.19
CA THR A 984 -35.92 -8.86 0.38
C THR A 984 -34.67 -9.72 0.19
N LEU A 985 -33.54 -9.11 -0.18
CA LEU A 985 -32.30 -9.85 -0.44
C LEU A 985 -31.63 -10.36 0.86
N HIS A 986 -31.69 -9.62 1.96
CA HIS A 986 -31.31 -10.11 3.31
C HIS A 986 -32.05 -11.41 3.67
N ASN A 987 -33.32 -11.52 3.30
CA ASN A 987 -34.10 -12.76 3.51
C ASN A 987 -33.67 -13.88 2.54
N VAL A 988 -33.30 -13.55 1.30
CA VAL A 988 -32.71 -14.52 0.33
C VAL A 988 -31.37 -15.05 0.83
N TYR A 989 -30.53 -14.20 1.42
CA TYR A 989 -29.28 -14.58 2.08
C TYR A 989 -29.54 -15.59 3.21
N ALA A 990 -30.46 -15.26 4.13
CA ALA A 990 -30.84 -16.16 5.23
C ALA A 990 -31.36 -17.52 4.73
N ALA A 991 -32.18 -17.53 3.68
CA ALA A 991 -32.73 -18.76 3.10
C ALA A 991 -31.65 -19.64 2.44
N LEU A 992 -30.67 -19.04 1.77
CA LEU A 992 -29.54 -19.77 1.17
C LEU A 992 -28.55 -20.26 2.24
N VAL A 993 -28.17 -19.41 3.21
CA VAL A 993 -27.29 -19.85 4.33
C VAL A 993 -27.93 -20.95 5.15
N SER A 994 -29.25 -20.90 5.38
CA SER A 994 -29.98 -21.99 6.05
C SER A 994 -30.07 -23.29 5.25
N ALA A 995 -29.89 -23.26 3.92
CA ALA A 995 -29.97 -24.43 3.05
C ALA A 995 -28.59 -25.03 2.70
N HIS A 996 -27.54 -24.21 2.67
CA HIS A 996 -26.23 -24.56 2.15
C HIS A 996 -25.07 -24.34 3.14
N GLY A 997 -25.33 -23.79 4.32
CA GLY A 997 -24.28 -23.39 5.27
C GLY A 997 -23.61 -22.07 4.88
N TRP A 998 -22.45 -21.79 5.48
CA TRP A 998 -21.73 -20.52 5.34
C TRP A 998 -20.22 -20.76 5.30
N SER A 999 -19.52 -20.08 4.39
CA SER A 999 -18.06 -20.15 4.25
C SER A 999 -17.37 -18.86 4.69
N ALA A 1000 -16.32 -18.98 5.51
CA ALA A 1000 -15.45 -17.87 5.88
C ALA A 1000 -14.62 -17.33 4.70
N THR A 1001 -14.33 -18.17 3.71
CA THR A 1001 -13.47 -17.82 2.57
C THR A 1001 -14.25 -17.25 1.38
N SER A 1002 -15.54 -16.92 1.53
CA SER A 1002 -16.37 -16.44 0.40
C SER A 1002 -15.84 -15.19 -0.30
N ARG A 1003 -15.01 -14.38 0.37
CA ARG A 1003 -14.41 -13.17 -0.19
C ARG A 1003 -13.17 -13.44 -1.07
N THR A 1004 -12.53 -14.61 -0.93
CA THR A 1004 -11.29 -14.98 -1.64
C THR A 1004 -11.41 -16.29 -2.45
N ASN A 1005 -12.43 -17.09 -2.21
CA ASN A 1005 -12.70 -18.32 -2.95
C ASN A 1005 -14.17 -18.39 -3.43
N PRO A 1006 -14.45 -18.12 -4.72
CA PRO A 1006 -15.80 -18.17 -5.30
C PRO A 1006 -16.28 -19.60 -5.60
N ASN A 1007 -15.43 -20.63 -5.46
CA ASN A 1007 -15.70 -22.00 -5.94
C ASN A 1007 -16.50 -22.87 -4.96
N GLY A 1008 -16.92 -22.32 -3.81
CA GLY A 1008 -17.71 -23.03 -2.82
C GLY A 1008 -19.16 -23.27 -3.26
N THR A 1009 -19.92 -23.97 -2.40
CA THR A 1009 -21.36 -24.24 -2.58
C THR A 1009 -22.20 -23.73 -1.42
N GLU A 1010 -21.57 -23.07 -0.46
CA GLU A 1010 -22.14 -22.47 0.74
C GLU A 1010 -23.03 -21.27 0.40
N GLY A 1011 -24.02 -20.99 1.26
CA GLY A 1011 -25.14 -20.11 0.91
C GLY A 1011 -24.74 -18.66 0.66
N ASN A 1012 -23.69 -18.17 1.31
CA ASN A 1012 -23.14 -16.83 1.09
C ASN A 1012 -22.33 -16.71 -0.22
N ILE A 1013 -21.74 -17.81 -0.70
CA ILE A 1013 -21.07 -17.89 -2.02
C ILE A 1013 -22.13 -17.99 -3.11
N VAL A 1014 -23.11 -18.89 -2.96
CA VAL A 1014 -24.27 -19.00 -3.87
C VAL A 1014 -24.98 -17.64 -4.00
N PHE A 1015 -25.21 -16.94 -2.90
CA PHE A 1015 -25.85 -15.61 -2.90
C PHE A 1015 -25.10 -14.58 -3.75
N LEU A 1016 -23.78 -14.44 -3.59
CA LEU A 1016 -23.02 -13.41 -4.29
C LEU A 1016 -22.88 -13.70 -5.80
N HIS A 1017 -22.80 -14.99 -6.19
CA HIS A 1017 -22.92 -15.37 -7.61
C HIS A 1017 -24.27 -14.95 -8.18
N LEU A 1018 -25.37 -15.25 -7.48
CA LEU A 1018 -26.72 -14.87 -7.93
C LEU A 1018 -26.94 -13.35 -7.98
N PHE A 1019 -26.28 -12.60 -7.11
CA PHE A 1019 -26.28 -11.13 -7.12
C PHE A 1019 -25.68 -10.61 -8.43
N LEU A 1020 -24.43 -10.98 -8.73
CA LEU A 1020 -23.67 -10.41 -9.86
C LEU A 1020 -24.14 -10.96 -11.21
N ASP A 1021 -24.40 -12.28 -11.32
CA ASP A 1021 -24.96 -12.90 -12.53
C ASP A 1021 -26.30 -12.23 -12.92
N ALA A 1022 -27.14 -11.85 -11.95
CA ALA A 1022 -28.44 -11.23 -12.22
C ALA A 1022 -28.34 -9.84 -12.87
N LEU A 1023 -27.30 -9.06 -12.56
CA LEU A 1023 -27.12 -7.70 -13.10
C LEU A 1023 -26.87 -7.72 -14.62
N LEU A 1024 -26.11 -8.71 -15.12
CA LEU A 1024 -25.87 -8.89 -16.56
C LEU A 1024 -27.08 -9.49 -17.31
N LEU A 1025 -28.04 -10.09 -16.57
CA LEU A 1025 -29.25 -10.75 -17.11
C LEU A 1025 -30.51 -9.87 -17.06
N GLN A 1026 -30.52 -8.77 -16.30
CA GLN A 1026 -31.68 -7.89 -16.18
C GLN A 1026 -31.70 -6.80 -17.29
N PRO A 1027 -32.88 -6.28 -17.67
CA PRO A 1027 -32.97 -5.21 -18.66
C PRO A 1027 -32.49 -3.88 -18.09
N CYS A 1028 -31.96 -3.00 -18.93
CA CYS A 1028 -31.67 -1.62 -18.56
C CYS A 1028 -32.93 -0.93 -18.01
N ASN A 1029 -32.79 -0.32 -16.83
CA ASN A 1029 -33.86 0.08 -15.92
C ASN A 1029 -34.83 -1.08 -15.59
N PRO A 1030 -34.48 -1.97 -14.64
CA PRO A 1030 -35.37 -3.05 -14.21
C PRO A 1030 -36.57 -2.54 -13.37
N THR A 1031 -37.48 -3.47 -13.06
CA THR A 1031 -38.49 -3.43 -11.98
C THR A 1031 -38.27 -4.61 -11.02
N PHE A 1032 -38.80 -4.57 -9.80
CA PHE A 1032 -38.64 -5.64 -8.78
C PHE A 1032 -38.97 -7.03 -9.34
N LEU A 1033 -40.05 -7.11 -10.13
CA LEU A 1033 -40.50 -8.36 -10.77
C LEU A 1033 -39.52 -8.92 -11.81
N THR A 1034 -38.75 -8.04 -12.45
CA THR A 1034 -37.71 -8.41 -13.42
C THR A 1034 -36.37 -8.74 -12.77
N ALA A 1035 -35.98 -8.02 -11.72
CA ALA A 1035 -34.79 -8.32 -10.92
C ALA A 1035 -34.93 -9.68 -10.22
N ARG A 1036 -36.07 -9.92 -9.55
CA ARG A 1036 -36.44 -11.22 -8.94
C ARG A 1036 -36.17 -12.41 -9.86
N SER A 1037 -36.73 -12.40 -11.07
CA SER A 1037 -36.53 -13.51 -12.01
C SER A 1037 -35.30 -13.35 -12.91
N ALA A 1038 -34.41 -12.39 -12.62
CA ALA A 1038 -33.01 -12.42 -13.06
C ALA A 1038 -32.20 -13.30 -12.09
N TRP A 1039 -32.35 -13.13 -10.77
CA TRP A 1039 -31.78 -14.03 -9.76
C TRP A 1039 -32.17 -15.50 -9.99
N ILE A 1040 -33.44 -15.78 -10.29
CA ILE A 1040 -33.90 -17.15 -10.59
C ILE A 1040 -33.31 -17.71 -11.91
N GLN A 1041 -32.95 -16.85 -12.88
CA GLN A 1041 -32.28 -17.30 -14.11
C GLN A 1041 -30.76 -17.42 -13.92
N ALA A 1042 -30.14 -16.63 -13.04
CA ALA A 1042 -28.76 -16.85 -12.60
C ALA A 1042 -28.61 -18.25 -11.97
N ASP A 1043 -29.55 -18.63 -11.09
CA ASP A 1043 -29.58 -19.97 -10.48
C ASP A 1043 -29.74 -21.07 -11.54
N GLN A 1044 -30.58 -20.83 -12.55
CA GLN A 1044 -30.74 -21.73 -13.69
C GLN A 1044 -29.48 -21.82 -14.57
N ASN A 1045 -28.71 -20.73 -14.72
CA ASN A 1045 -27.51 -20.65 -15.54
C ASN A 1045 -26.31 -21.33 -14.86
N ARG A 1046 -26.04 -21.01 -13.58
CA ARG A 1046 -24.85 -21.45 -12.83
C ARG A 1046 -25.08 -22.77 -12.09
N PHE A 1047 -26.16 -22.88 -11.31
CA PHE A 1047 -26.46 -24.03 -10.45
C PHE A 1047 -27.53 -24.97 -11.02
N GLY A 1048 -27.91 -24.81 -12.30
CA GLY A 1048 -28.88 -25.67 -12.97
C GLY A 1048 -30.32 -25.56 -12.44
N GLY A 1049 -30.63 -24.56 -11.60
CA GLY A 1049 -31.93 -24.36 -10.99
C GLY A 1049 -32.09 -25.00 -9.60
N ALA A 1050 -30.98 -25.46 -8.98
CA ALA A 1050 -30.98 -26.17 -7.71
C ALA A 1050 -31.63 -25.39 -6.56
N ASN A 1051 -31.50 -24.06 -6.55
CA ASN A 1051 -31.94 -23.21 -5.44
C ASN A 1051 -33.28 -22.51 -5.74
N SER A 1052 -33.81 -22.68 -6.96
CA SER A 1052 -35.02 -22.04 -7.48
C SER A 1052 -36.23 -22.08 -6.53
N CYS A 1053 -36.49 -23.19 -5.85
CA CYS A 1053 -37.58 -23.25 -4.87
C CYS A 1053 -37.30 -22.51 -3.56
N THR A 1054 -36.04 -22.41 -3.13
CA THR A 1054 -35.62 -21.57 -1.99
C THR A 1054 -35.80 -20.10 -2.35
N LEU A 1055 -35.34 -19.68 -3.53
CA LEU A 1055 -35.52 -18.33 -4.06
C LEU A 1055 -37.01 -17.97 -4.18
N TRP A 1056 -37.82 -18.80 -4.84
CA TRP A 1056 -39.25 -18.53 -5.05
C TRP A 1056 -40.05 -18.41 -3.75
N ARG A 1057 -39.83 -19.30 -2.77
CA ARG A 1057 -40.50 -19.22 -1.45
C ARG A 1057 -40.13 -17.93 -0.71
N THR A 1058 -38.89 -17.47 -0.83
CA THR A 1058 -38.39 -16.28 -0.15
C THR A 1058 -38.87 -14.99 -0.82
N PHE A 1059 -38.82 -14.91 -2.15
CA PHE A 1059 -39.44 -13.79 -2.86
C PHE A 1059 -40.97 -13.74 -2.60
N ALA A 1060 -41.66 -14.89 -2.57
CA ALA A 1060 -43.08 -14.95 -2.23
C ALA A 1060 -43.39 -14.47 -0.80
N SER A 1061 -42.52 -14.70 0.19
CA SER A 1061 -42.77 -14.21 1.57
C SER A 1061 -42.72 -12.69 1.68
N LYS A 1062 -41.98 -12.01 0.79
CA LYS A 1062 -41.94 -10.54 0.64
C LYS A 1062 -42.95 -9.99 -0.38
N GLY A 1063 -43.87 -10.82 -0.86
CA GLY A 1063 -44.95 -10.43 -1.78
C GLY A 1063 -44.57 -10.47 -3.27
N LEU A 1064 -43.40 -11.00 -3.62
CA LEU A 1064 -42.89 -11.12 -5.00
C LEU A 1064 -43.16 -12.51 -5.61
N GLY A 1065 -44.26 -13.16 -5.22
CA GLY A 1065 -44.70 -14.46 -5.73
C GLY A 1065 -45.01 -14.48 -7.24
N VAL A 1066 -45.30 -15.66 -7.79
CA VAL A 1066 -45.46 -15.91 -9.24
C VAL A 1066 -46.44 -14.93 -9.90
N ASN A 1067 -47.52 -14.55 -9.21
CA ASN A 1067 -48.59 -13.70 -9.72
C ASN A 1067 -48.49 -12.22 -9.27
N ALA A 1068 -47.37 -11.82 -8.63
CA ALA A 1068 -47.15 -10.44 -8.21
C ALA A 1068 -47.14 -9.47 -9.39
N ALA A 1069 -47.94 -8.41 -9.33
CA ALA A 1069 -48.12 -7.43 -10.41
C ALA A 1069 -48.65 -6.09 -9.87
N ASN A 1070 -48.25 -4.97 -10.50
CA ASN A 1070 -48.72 -3.62 -10.16
C ASN A 1070 -48.59 -3.29 -8.66
N HIS A 1071 -47.43 -3.62 -8.08
CA HIS A 1071 -47.13 -3.38 -6.66
C HIS A 1071 -48.17 -4.02 -5.72
N ARG A 1072 -48.64 -5.23 -6.05
CA ARG A 1072 -49.51 -6.05 -5.20
C ARG A 1072 -48.79 -7.32 -4.79
N ASN A 1073 -48.79 -7.58 -3.49
CA ASN A 1073 -48.23 -8.79 -2.91
C ASN A 1073 -48.92 -10.03 -3.48
N ASP A 1074 -48.11 -10.98 -3.95
CA ASP A 1074 -48.49 -12.37 -4.15
C ASP A 1074 -47.57 -13.28 -3.34
N ALA A 1075 -48.15 -14.34 -2.77
CA ALA A 1075 -47.44 -15.33 -1.96
C ALA A 1075 -47.40 -16.72 -2.63
N THR A 1076 -47.77 -16.84 -3.91
CA THR A 1076 -47.71 -18.13 -4.62
C THR A 1076 -46.31 -18.45 -5.13
N VAL A 1077 -45.97 -19.73 -5.08
CA VAL A 1077 -44.73 -20.31 -5.62
C VAL A 1077 -45.03 -21.25 -6.78
N PRO A 1078 -44.06 -21.59 -7.65
CA PRO A 1078 -44.27 -22.55 -8.73
C PRO A 1078 -44.65 -23.94 -8.21
N SER A 1079 -45.48 -24.66 -8.97
CA SER A 1079 -45.87 -26.04 -8.65
C SER A 1079 -44.67 -26.99 -8.65
N GLY A 1080 -44.35 -27.58 -7.49
CA GLY A 1080 -43.14 -28.38 -7.26
C GLY A 1080 -42.25 -27.78 -6.17
N CYS A 1081 -42.45 -26.50 -5.86
CA CYS A 1081 -42.00 -25.84 -4.64
C CYS A 1081 -43.09 -25.87 -3.55
#